data_AF-A0A534PS98-F1
#
_entry.id   AF-A0A534PS98-F1
#
_cell.length_a   1.000
_cell.length_b   1.000
_cell.length_c   1.000
_cell.angle_alpha   90.00
_cell.angle_beta   90.00
_cell.angle_gamma   90.00
#
_symmetry.space_group_name_H-M   'P 1'
#
loop_
_entity.id
_entity.type
_entity.pdbx_description
1 polymer ?
#
loop_
_entity_poly.entity_id
_entity_poly.type
_entity_poly.pdbx_seq_one_letter_code
_entity_poly.pdbx_strand_id
1 'polypeptide(L)'
;MVAIASVLTLLAAYSARVLVKGRYVTERIRKEPGSVFLGRFFIEFGYWCFAPLEKAALRLGLTPNQITAASLACSIGAGAAFATGSPALGGWLVIACAVLDALDGMVARSRGTASDAGELIDAAVDRYAEIATFAGLAAYYRNYPLGFWLALTSLGGALLVSYARAKGEISGIDARMGSMNRAERAVYIGIAGVLAPITARFLEPGVARPTYHLLLGTLALVAVMANVTAIRRFTYIHGELRKREGAPRPAEREEVLSGWFQRAWVASAVATVVDYGSFTIMVEVIGIYTGTSRALGALLGAVTNFTLNKIYTFKTRQNSLFIEAPRYAAISLTSLLLNTVGVILLTEGLRWNPLIAAAVVGVAVSLGWNLPLHRIFVFREQSGKPRPALAILGAFASALAAWAVLVSAYGNPFAEEQVHGFSSALPDSAEITQTSFLPKLRPEAFYSESYSFLFSSEDGAFARVQFLVSNAGLEGHGKAAVRAVVVAADGKTIEDSQAFESGEWGVQPEGAIEMGASRLTMGPDASHHVHFAGRKLVVDATVLPETKPVRPGGGRVVFDASGRAVFDQTIFALRSRFDGTLWSAATGSRKMRGYCYADTSYSTVPAYKSASLWYRMEAFDDQSGATAALAVLFPPEESRLPPQGWLYTSKGGRTEVRSSEVKLSFESPRHEAGGHFEYDVPQRVKAVARGALGETVTVRIEARKLLYRQDLLEEMGPLSRLLVSTVAAPMAYTYENRYQLRIDRPGDTSEQRSGQALSEFSYANKPPSPPIF
;
A
#
# COMPACT_ATOMS: atom_id res chain seq x y z
N MET A 1 3.30 -28.75 22.85
CA MET A 1 3.71 -28.41 24.23
C MET A 1 4.67 -29.44 24.82
N VAL A 2 4.27 -30.71 24.96
CA VAL A 2 5.14 -31.78 25.54
C VAL A 2 6.50 -31.90 24.82
N ALA A 3 6.50 -31.97 23.48
CA ALA A 3 7.76 -32.11 22.73
C ALA A 3 8.71 -30.91 22.86
N ILE A 4 8.18 -29.68 22.94
CA ILE A 4 8.97 -28.46 23.15
C ILE A 4 9.59 -28.50 24.56
N ALA A 5 8.80 -28.87 25.57
CA ALA A 5 9.29 -29.04 26.94
C ALA A 5 10.41 -30.10 27.02
N SER A 6 10.27 -31.22 26.30
CA SER A 6 11.31 -32.26 26.23
C SER A 6 12.61 -31.75 25.59
N VAL A 7 12.53 -31.00 24.49
CA VAL A 7 13.72 -30.42 23.83
C VAL A 7 14.42 -29.41 24.74
N LEU A 8 13.66 -28.53 25.41
CA LEU A 8 14.23 -27.56 26.36
C LEU A 8 14.88 -28.24 27.56
N THR A 9 14.27 -29.32 28.06
CA THR A 9 14.83 -30.13 29.16
C THR A 9 16.13 -30.81 28.74
N LEU A 10 16.16 -31.40 27.54
CA LEU A 10 17.38 -32.00 26.97
C LEU A 10 18.47 -30.96 26.74
N LEU A 11 18.12 -29.76 26.26
CA LEU A 11 19.06 -28.67 26.04
C LEU A 11 19.65 -28.16 27.36
N ALA A 12 18.84 -28.05 28.42
CA ALA A 12 19.30 -27.72 29.77
C ALA A 12 20.24 -28.81 30.32
N ALA A 13 19.87 -30.09 30.17
CA ALA A 13 20.71 -31.22 30.56
C ALA A 13 22.05 -31.25 29.81
N TYR A 14 22.04 -30.93 28.51
CA TYR A 14 23.25 -30.83 27.71
C TYR A 14 24.12 -29.64 28.12
N SER A 15 23.52 -28.49 28.41
CA SER A 15 24.25 -27.32 28.90
C SER A 15 24.93 -27.62 30.24
N ALA A 16 24.23 -28.29 31.17
CA ALA A 16 24.81 -28.78 32.42
C ALA A 16 25.94 -29.79 32.17
N ARG A 17 25.78 -30.71 31.21
CA ARG A 17 26.85 -31.63 30.81
C ARG A 17 28.07 -30.87 30.28
N VAL A 18 27.89 -29.85 29.43
CA VAL A 18 29.00 -29.08 28.87
C VAL A 18 29.82 -28.42 29.98
N LEU A 19 29.16 -27.95 31.04
CA LEU A 19 29.81 -27.39 32.23
C LEU A 19 30.61 -28.43 33.03
N VAL A 20 30.10 -29.67 33.17
CA VAL A 20 30.68 -30.69 34.06
C VAL A 20 31.66 -31.64 33.35
N LYS A 21 31.35 -32.05 32.11
CA LYS A 21 32.06 -33.10 31.35
C LYS A 21 32.61 -32.60 30.01
N GLY A 22 32.46 -31.31 29.70
CA GLY A 22 32.88 -30.73 28.42
C GLY A 22 31.96 -31.09 27.25
N ARG A 23 32.32 -30.59 26.06
CA ARG A 23 31.53 -30.71 24.83
C ARG A 23 31.54 -32.13 24.26
N TYR A 24 30.44 -32.53 23.62
CA TYR A 24 30.34 -33.82 22.93
C TYR A 24 30.91 -33.71 21.51
N VAL A 25 32.18 -34.09 21.32
CA VAL A 25 32.89 -33.92 20.04
C VAL A 25 33.24 -35.29 19.45
N THR A 26 32.75 -35.56 18.23
CA THR A 26 33.20 -36.69 17.38
C THR A 26 34.02 -36.18 16.19
N GLU A 27 34.80 -37.05 15.55
CA GLU A 27 35.61 -36.68 14.37
C GLU A 27 34.79 -36.11 13.21
N ARG A 28 33.55 -36.60 13.02
CA ARG A 28 32.60 -36.06 12.02
C ARG A 28 32.28 -34.59 12.30
N ILE A 29 31.94 -34.26 13.55
CA ILE A 29 31.60 -32.89 13.99
C ILE A 29 32.81 -31.94 13.89
N ARG A 30 34.05 -32.45 13.91
CA ARG A 30 35.24 -31.63 13.64
C ARG A 30 35.36 -31.20 12.18
N LYS A 31 34.83 -31.99 11.24
CA LYS A 31 34.94 -31.76 9.79
C LYS A 31 33.75 -30.99 9.20
N GLU A 32 32.71 -30.70 10.00
CA GLU A 32 31.55 -29.92 9.57
C GLU A 32 31.65 -28.49 10.12
N PRO A 33 31.84 -27.46 9.26
CA PRO A 33 31.76 -26.08 9.70
C PRO A 33 30.30 -25.77 10.10
N GLY A 34 30.08 -25.36 11.35
CA GLY A 34 28.78 -24.83 11.76
C GLY A 34 28.43 -23.58 10.94
N SER A 35 27.14 -23.28 10.79
CA SER A 35 26.70 -22.07 10.09
C SER A 35 26.37 -20.93 11.05
N VAL A 36 26.04 -19.78 10.45
CA VAL A 36 25.58 -18.57 11.14
C VAL A 36 24.35 -18.83 12.01
N PHE A 37 23.49 -19.77 11.62
CA PHE A 37 22.18 -19.98 12.24
C PHE A 37 22.06 -21.31 13.00
N LEU A 38 22.78 -22.36 12.58
CA LEU A 38 22.95 -23.61 13.35
C LEU A 38 24.40 -23.71 13.82
N GLY A 39 24.67 -23.08 14.96
CA GLY A 39 26.01 -23.07 15.55
C GLY A 39 26.48 -24.48 15.95
N ARG A 40 27.79 -24.66 16.02
CA ARG A 40 28.44 -25.94 16.36
C ARG A 40 27.90 -26.57 17.65
N PHE A 41 27.54 -25.73 18.64
CA PHE A 41 26.92 -26.17 19.89
C PHE A 41 25.64 -26.99 19.68
N PHE A 42 24.76 -26.57 18.77
CA PHE A 42 23.50 -27.27 18.53
C PHE A 42 23.70 -28.58 17.75
N ILE A 43 24.72 -28.65 16.89
CA ILE A 43 25.12 -29.89 16.22
C ILE A 43 25.63 -30.89 17.26
N GLU A 44 26.53 -30.46 18.15
CA GLU A 44 27.05 -31.29 19.25
C GLU A 44 25.95 -31.75 20.20
N PHE A 45 24.97 -30.88 20.48
CA PHE A 45 23.75 -31.23 21.23
C PHE A 45 22.92 -32.30 20.54
N GLY A 46 22.67 -32.16 19.23
CA GLY A 46 21.90 -33.13 18.44
C GLY A 46 22.53 -34.52 18.46
N TYR A 47 23.83 -34.62 18.15
CA TYR A 47 24.56 -35.89 18.21
C TYR A 47 24.58 -36.52 19.61
N TRP A 48 24.64 -35.70 20.67
CA TRP A 48 24.52 -36.21 22.04
C TRP A 48 23.13 -36.78 22.32
N CYS A 49 22.07 -36.12 21.85
CA CYS A 49 20.70 -36.62 21.93
C CYS A 49 20.48 -37.91 21.12
N PHE A 50 21.22 -38.12 20.03
CA PHE A 50 21.10 -39.31 19.19
C PHE A 50 21.90 -40.51 19.71
N ALA A 51 22.91 -40.32 20.55
CA ALA A 51 23.73 -41.41 21.07
C ALA A 51 22.95 -42.54 21.81
N PRO A 52 21.90 -42.25 22.61
CA PRO A 52 21.03 -43.29 23.17
C PRO A 52 20.24 -44.05 22.08
N LEU A 53 19.80 -43.33 21.04
CA LEU A 53 19.07 -43.92 19.91
C LEU A 53 19.97 -44.86 19.10
N GLU A 54 21.24 -44.48 18.90
CA GLU A 54 22.24 -45.33 18.26
C GLU A 54 22.42 -46.63 19.03
N LYS A 55 22.60 -46.57 20.35
CA LYS A 55 22.73 -47.76 21.20
C LYS A 55 21.49 -48.64 21.14
N ALA A 56 20.30 -48.05 21.10
CA ALA A 56 19.05 -48.78 20.97
C ALA A 56 18.94 -49.47 19.61
N ALA A 57 19.26 -48.78 18.51
CA ALA A 57 19.26 -49.33 17.17
C ALA A 57 20.24 -50.51 17.02
N LEU A 58 21.44 -50.38 17.62
CA LEU A 58 22.42 -51.46 17.67
C LEU A 58 21.89 -52.69 18.42
N ARG A 59 21.24 -52.50 19.58
CA ARG A 59 20.63 -53.59 20.37
C ARG A 59 19.47 -54.28 19.65
N LEU A 60 18.69 -53.52 18.89
CA LEU A 60 17.54 -54.03 18.11
C LEU A 60 17.94 -54.72 16.80
N GLY A 61 19.23 -54.77 16.47
CA GLY A 61 19.68 -55.42 15.24
C GLY A 61 19.42 -54.61 13.96
N LEU A 62 18.87 -53.39 14.03
CA LEU A 62 18.53 -52.56 12.87
C LEU A 62 19.75 -52.30 11.95
N THR A 63 19.59 -52.53 10.65
CA THR A 63 20.64 -52.25 9.66
C THR A 63 20.60 -50.78 9.22
N PRO A 64 21.73 -50.18 8.79
CA PRO A 64 21.75 -48.82 8.26
C PRO A 64 20.72 -48.61 7.13
N ASN A 65 20.65 -49.54 6.17
CA ASN A 65 19.70 -49.47 5.05
C ASN A 65 18.23 -49.47 5.51
N GLN A 66 17.88 -50.17 6.59
CA GLN A 66 16.52 -50.12 7.16
C GLN A 66 16.21 -48.74 7.74
N ILE A 67 17.19 -48.10 8.36
CA ILE A 67 17.05 -46.75 8.93
C ILE A 67 16.94 -45.72 7.79
N THR A 68 17.76 -45.83 6.75
CA THR A 68 17.69 -44.99 5.53
C THR A 68 16.34 -45.17 4.81
N ALA A 69 15.81 -46.38 4.72
CA ALA A 69 14.47 -46.61 4.15
C ALA A 69 13.36 -45.95 5.00
N ALA A 70 13.49 -46.00 6.34
CA ALA A 70 12.57 -45.34 7.25
C ALA A 70 12.65 -43.80 7.16
N SER A 71 13.85 -43.23 6.94
CA SER A 71 14.01 -41.79 6.73
C SER A 71 13.31 -41.34 5.44
N LEU A 72 13.46 -42.09 4.35
CA LEU A 72 12.75 -41.84 3.10
C LEU A 72 11.23 -41.91 3.27
N ALA A 73 10.73 -42.93 3.97
CA ALA A 73 9.30 -43.08 4.27
C ALA A 73 8.76 -41.88 5.07
N CYS A 74 9.52 -41.40 6.05
CA CYS A 74 9.18 -40.17 6.79
C CYS A 74 9.08 -38.97 5.86
N SER A 75 10.02 -38.78 4.93
CA SER A 75 9.98 -37.63 4.02
C SER A 75 8.85 -37.69 3.00
N ILE A 76 8.52 -38.88 2.47
CA ILE A 76 7.34 -39.07 1.62
C ILE A 76 6.06 -38.76 2.40
N GLY A 77 5.96 -39.26 3.63
CA GLY A 77 4.87 -38.93 4.55
C GLY A 77 4.79 -37.43 4.85
N ALA A 78 5.94 -36.75 5.00
CA ALA A 78 6.00 -35.31 5.21
C ALA A 78 5.46 -34.55 4.01
N GLY A 79 5.87 -34.94 2.79
CA GLY A 79 5.34 -34.39 1.54
C GLY A 79 3.82 -34.53 1.44
N ALA A 80 3.29 -35.72 1.73
CA ALA A 80 1.84 -35.97 1.74
C ALA A 80 1.12 -35.12 2.80
N ALA A 81 1.68 -35.01 4.01
CA ALA A 81 1.13 -34.20 5.09
C ALA A 81 1.11 -32.70 4.74
N PHE A 82 2.18 -32.17 4.13
CA PHE A 82 2.18 -30.80 3.62
C PHE A 82 1.13 -30.60 2.52
N ALA A 83 1.07 -31.49 1.53
CA ALA A 83 0.14 -31.40 0.40
C ALA A 83 -1.34 -31.39 0.84
N THR A 84 -1.66 -32.15 1.88
CA THR A 84 -3.01 -32.27 2.48
C THR A 84 -3.33 -31.16 3.50
N GLY A 85 -2.41 -30.24 3.76
CA GLY A 85 -2.64 -29.11 4.66
C GLY A 85 -2.48 -29.43 6.14
N SER A 86 -1.73 -30.48 6.47
CA SER A 86 -1.35 -30.87 7.84
C SER A 86 0.13 -30.53 8.13
N PRO A 87 0.52 -29.24 8.16
CA PRO A 87 1.93 -28.85 8.22
C PRO A 87 2.62 -29.24 9.53
N ALA A 88 1.90 -29.40 10.64
CA ALA A 88 2.50 -29.86 11.90
C ALA A 88 2.97 -31.31 11.81
N LEU A 89 2.18 -32.19 11.20
CA LEU A 89 2.58 -33.56 10.93
C LEU A 89 3.75 -33.59 9.93
N GLY A 90 3.67 -32.77 8.87
CA GLY A 90 4.75 -32.60 7.90
C GLY A 90 6.07 -32.18 8.57
N GLY A 91 6.01 -31.16 9.43
CA GLY A 91 7.18 -30.66 10.17
C GLY A 91 7.80 -31.71 11.09
N TRP A 92 6.98 -32.46 11.85
CA TRP A 92 7.47 -33.56 12.69
C TRP A 92 8.13 -34.68 11.88
N LEU A 93 7.56 -35.02 10.72
CA LEU A 93 8.11 -36.05 9.84
C LEU A 93 9.42 -35.60 9.17
N VAL A 94 9.58 -34.32 8.83
CA VAL A 94 10.88 -33.77 8.37
C VAL A 94 11.94 -33.87 9.46
N ILE A 95 11.58 -33.53 10.71
CA ILE A 95 12.51 -33.67 11.85
C ILE A 95 12.88 -35.14 12.06
N ALA A 96 11.89 -36.04 12.04
CA ALA A 96 12.12 -37.47 12.18
C ALA A 96 13.03 -38.02 11.06
N CYS A 97 12.81 -37.58 9.81
CA CYS A 97 13.68 -37.90 8.68
C CYS A 97 15.13 -37.49 8.96
N ALA A 98 15.37 -36.26 9.39
CA ALA A 98 16.72 -35.76 9.69
C ALA A 98 17.40 -36.51 10.85
N VAL A 99 16.63 -36.97 11.84
CA VAL A 99 17.16 -37.78 12.96
C VAL A 99 17.54 -39.17 12.47
N LEU A 100 16.69 -39.83 11.67
CA LEU A 100 16.95 -41.17 11.13
C LEU A 100 18.16 -41.15 10.17
N ASP A 101 18.27 -40.13 9.34
CA ASP A 101 19.42 -39.86 8.46
C ASP A 101 20.73 -39.68 9.22
N ALA A 102 20.73 -38.97 10.35
CA ALA A 102 21.92 -38.90 11.19
C ALA A 102 22.26 -40.27 11.83
N LEU A 103 21.22 -41.03 12.17
CA LEU A 103 21.32 -42.30 12.89
C LEU A 103 21.86 -43.43 12.00
N ASP A 104 21.49 -43.51 10.72
CA ASP A 104 21.96 -44.56 9.82
C ASP A 104 23.49 -44.54 9.67
N GLY A 105 24.08 -43.35 9.54
CA GLY A 105 25.51 -43.15 9.42
C GLY A 105 26.23 -43.43 10.73
N MET A 106 25.60 -43.13 11.87
CA MET A 106 26.12 -43.50 13.19
C MET A 106 26.18 -45.04 13.34
N VAL A 107 25.09 -45.73 13.03
CA VAL A 107 25.00 -47.20 13.10
C VAL A 107 25.96 -47.87 12.11
N ALA A 108 26.10 -47.36 10.88
CA ALA A 108 27.04 -47.88 9.88
C ALA A 108 28.50 -47.82 10.36
N ARG A 109 28.89 -46.70 11.01
CA ARG A 109 30.24 -46.53 11.58
C ARG A 109 30.45 -47.43 12.79
N SER A 110 29.48 -47.49 13.71
CA SER A 110 29.58 -48.31 14.92
C SER A 110 29.59 -49.81 14.63
N ARG A 111 29.02 -50.25 13.49
CA ARG A 111 29.10 -51.64 13.01
C ARG A 111 30.30 -51.95 12.12
N GLY A 112 31.06 -50.95 11.69
CA GLY A 112 32.14 -51.14 10.72
C GLY A 112 31.65 -51.52 9.31
N THR A 113 30.39 -51.21 8.97
CA THR A 113 29.77 -51.54 7.68
C THR A 113 29.65 -50.33 6.76
N ALA A 114 30.40 -49.24 7.02
CA ALA A 114 30.44 -48.08 6.15
C ALA A 114 31.12 -48.46 4.81
N SER A 115 30.52 -48.05 3.69
CA SER A 115 30.99 -48.38 2.33
C SER A 115 30.61 -47.28 1.34
N ASP A 116 31.37 -47.17 0.25
CA ASP A 116 31.12 -46.20 -0.82
C ASP A 116 29.75 -46.42 -1.50
N ALA A 117 29.33 -47.68 -1.63
CA ALA A 117 28.00 -48.03 -2.14
C ALA A 117 26.88 -47.54 -1.20
N GLY A 118 27.10 -47.64 0.11
CA GLY A 118 26.18 -47.09 1.12
C GLY A 118 26.13 -45.57 1.06
N GLU A 119 27.28 -44.89 0.92
CA GLU A 119 27.34 -43.44 0.77
C GLU A 119 26.60 -42.94 -0.49
N LEU A 120 26.67 -43.68 -1.60
CA LEU A 120 25.88 -43.38 -2.80
C LEU A 120 24.37 -43.50 -2.56
N ILE A 121 23.93 -44.55 -1.85
CA ILE A 121 22.50 -44.76 -1.54
C ILE A 121 21.98 -43.68 -0.59
N ASP A 122 22.70 -43.42 0.51
CA ASP A 122 22.43 -42.34 1.47
C ASP A 122 22.27 -41.01 0.72
N ALA A 123 23.30 -40.69 -0.06
CA ALA A 123 23.30 -39.55 -0.94
C ALA A 123 22.05 -39.52 -1.85
N ALA A 124 21.72 -40.56 -2.60
CA ALA A 124 20.55 -40.56 -3.49
C ALA A 124 19.23 -40.36 -2.73
N VAL A 125 19.03 -41.10 -1.62
CA VAL A 125 17.85 -41.05 -0.77
C VAL A 125 17.63 -39.64 -0.23
N ASP A 126 18.70 -38.92 0.12
CA ASP A 126 18.63 -37.53 0.55
C ASP A 126 17.91 -36.64 -0.46
N ARG A 127 18.26 -36.76 -1.74
CA ARG A 127 17.67 -35.90 -2.79
C ARG A 127 16.21 -36.24 -2.98
N TYR A 128 15.85 -37.53 -2.99
CA TYR A 128 14.46 -37.94 -3.07
C TYR A 128 13.66 -37.48 -1.85
N ALA A 129 14.25 -37.51 -0.66
CA ALA A 129 13.63 -36.97 0.54
C ALA A 129 13.37 -35.46 0.39
N GLU A 130 14.33 -34.67 -0.10
CA GLU A 130 14.11 -33.25 -0.32
C GLU A 130 13.05 -32.97 -1.39
N ILE A 131 13.09 -33.70 -2.50
CA ILE A 131 12.09 -33.62 -3.57
C ILE A 131 10.70 -33.88 -3.01
N ALA A 132 10.51 -34.95 -2.23
CA ALA A 132 9.22 -35.29 -1.64
C ALA A 132 8.69 -34.18 -0.72
N THR A 133 9.54 -33.64 0.16
CA THR A 133 9.16 -32.56 1.08
C THR A 133 8.75 -31.29 0.32
N PHE A 134 9.59 -30.81 -0.61
CA PHE A 134 9.30 -29.58 -1.34
C PHE A 134 8.18 -29.74 -2.37
N ALA A 135 8.02 -30.93 -2.98
CA ALA A 135 6.88 -31.22 -3.84
C ALA A 135 5.55 -31.17 -3.07
N GLY A 136 5.53 -31.68 -1.83
CA GLY A 136 4.39 -31.56 -0.94
C GLY A 136 4.03 -30.10 -0.60
N LEU A 137 5.04 -29.28 -0.32
CA LEU A 137 4.88 -27.84 -0.08
C LEU A 137 4.38 -27.11 -1.34
N ALA A 138 4.94 -27.41 -2.51
CA ALA A 138 4.47 -26.86 -3.79
C ALA A 138 3.02 -27.28 -4.09
N ALA A 139 2.67 -28.54 -3.83
CA ALA A 139 1.31 -29.04 -3.98
C ALA A 139 0.33 -28.35 -3.03
N TYR A 140 0.75 -28.01 -1.81
CA TYR A 140 -0.04 -27.21 -0.88
C TYR A 140 -0.33 -25.81 -1.44
N TYR A 141 0.71 -25.12 -1.92
CA TYR A 141 0.63 -23.76 -2.45
C TYR A 141 0.25 -23.64 -3.92
N ARG A 142 -0.22 -24.72 -4.58
CA ARG A 142 -0.54 -24.74 -6.02
C ARG A 142 -1.49 -23.63 -6.52
N ASN A 143 -2.39 -23.14 -5.65
CA ASN A 143 -3.33 -22.05 -5.96
C ASN A 143 -2.86 -20.68 -5.42
N TYR A 144 -1.65 -20.60 -4.87
CA TYR A 144 -1.05 -19.39 -4.31
C TYR A 144 0.33 -19.16 -4.96
N PRO A 145 0.39 -18.37 -6.05
CA PRO A 145 1.56 -18.31 -6.94
C PRO A 145 2.88 -18.07 -6.23
N LEU A 146 2.93 -17.16 -5.26
CA LEU A 146 4.15 -16.88 -4.49
C LEU A 146 4.65 -18.13 -3.76
N GLY A 147 3.77 -18.79 -2.99
CA GLY A 147 4.17 -19.98 -2.22
C GLY A 147 4.60 -21.14 -3.11
N PHE A 148 3.95 -21.32 -4.26
CA PHE A 148 4.34 -22.32 -5.25
C PHE A 148 5.75 -22.08 -5.78
N TRP A 149 6.04 -20.86 -6.25
CA TRP A 149 7.35 -20.50 -6.78
C TRP A 149 8.44 -20.49 -5.70
N LEU A 150 8.13 -20.13 -4.46
CA LEU A 150 9.06 -20.23 -3.33
C LEU A 150 9.40 -21.68 -2.99
N ALA A 151 8.43 -22.60 -3.03
CA ALA A 151 8.69 -24.03 -2.84
C ALA A 151 9.55 -24.60 -3.97
N LEU A 152 9.28 -24.22 -5.23
CA LEU A 152 10.03 -24.69 -6.39
C LEU A 152 11.47 -24.14 -6.42
N THR A 153 11.65 -22.86 -6.12
CA THR A 153 12.99 -22.23 -6.04
C THR A 153 13.79 -22.75 -4.85
N SER A 154 13.14 -23.07 -3.73
CA SER A 154 13.76 -23.77 -2.59
C SER A 154 14.24 -25.16 -2.97
N LEU A 155 13.42 -25.94 -3.70
CA LEU A 155 13.80 -27.24 -4.23
C LEU A 155 15.02 -27.13 -5.17
N GLY A 156 14.97 -26.20 -6.13
CA GLY A 156 16.09 -25.95 -7.04
C GLY A 156 17.38 -25.60 -6.29
N GLY A 157 17.29 -24.68 -5.32
CA GLY A 157 18.42 -24.30 -4.47
C GLY A 157 18.97 -25.49 -3.65
N ALA A 158 18.10 -26.30 -3.06
CA ALA A 158 18.49 -27.47 -2.27
C ALA A 158 19.27 -28.49 -3.10
N LEU A 159 18.79 -28.81 -4.31
CA LEU A 159 19.46 -29.72 -5.23
C LEU A 159 20.78 -29.15 -5.74
N LEU A 160 20.83 -27.85 -6.08
CA LEU A 160 22.06 -27.20 -6.54
C LEU A 160 23.13 -27.12 -5.45
N VAL A 161 22.76 -26.89 -4.18
CA VAL A 161 23.70 -26.90 -3.04
C VAL A 161 24.36 -28.28 -2.90
N SER A 162 23.60 -29.35 -3.03
CA SER A 162 24.09 -30.74 -2.96
C SER A 162 24.92 -31.12 -4.20
N TYR A 163 24.47 -30.72 -5.39
CA TYR A 163 25.21 -30.97 -6.64
C TYR A 163 26.55 -30.22 -6.68
N ALA A 164 26.58 -28.95 -6.27
CA ALA A 164 27.81 -28.17 -6.19
C ALA A 164 28.84 -28.83 -5.25
N ARG A 165 28.38 -29.38 -4.12
CA ARG A 165 29.25 -30.13 -3.19
C ARG A 165 29.82 -31.38 -3.84
N ALA A 166 28.97 -32.22 -4.45
CA ALA A 166 29.41 -33.43 -5.14
C ALA A 166 30.41 -33.11 -6.26
N LYS A 167 30.17 -32.04 -7.03
CA LYS A 167 31.10 -31.60 -8.08
C LYS A 167 32.43 -31.09 -7.52
N GLY A 168 32.39 -30.38 -6.39
CA GLY A 168 33.57 -29.98 -5.65
C GLY A 168 34.40 -31.17 -5.20
N GLU A 169 33.78 -32.16 -4.55
CA GLU A 169 34.42 -33.39 -4.07
C GLU A 169 35.05 -34.19 -5.23
N ILE A 170 34.35 -34.36 -6.35
CA ILE A 170 34.90 -35.01 -7.58
C ILE A 170 36.10 -34.24 -8.13
N SER A 171 36.09 -32.91 -7.99
CA SER A 171 37.18 -32.05 -8.45
C SER A 171 38.30 -31.93 -7.41
N GLY A 172 38.23 -32.63 -6.26
CA GLY A 172 39.18 -32.53 -5.16
C GLY A 172 39.21 -31.14 -4.51
N ILE A 173 38.06 -30.45 -4.44
CA ILE A 173 37.88 -29.13 -3.84
C ILE A 173 36.82 -29.24 -2.74
N ASP A 174 37.19 -28.93 -1.50
CA ASP A 174 36.24 -28.91 -0.39
C ASP A 174 35.37 -27.64 -0.43
N ALA A 175 34.14 -27.79 -0.91
CA ALA A 175 33.15 -26.72 -1.02
C ALA A 175 32.06 -26.78 0.07
N ARG A 176 32.38 -27.23 1.29
CA ARG A 176 31.41 -27.31 2.41
C ARG A 176 30.90 -25.97 2.95
N MET A 177 31.50 -24.85 2.56
CA MET A 177 31.08 -23.50 2.94
C MET A 177 29.62 -23.18 2.52
N GLY A 178 28.92 -22.35 3.30
CA GLY A 178 27.53 -21.96 3.02
C GLY A 178 26.70 -21.72 4.28
N SER A 179 25.54 -21.07 4.13
CA SER A 179 24.63 -20.71 5.24
C SER A 179 23.23 -21.33 5.09
N MET A 180 23.09 -22.35 4.24
CA MET A 180 21.87 -23.13 4.03
C MET A 180 22.18 -24.58 3.67
N ASN A 181 22.88 -25.27 4.57
CA ASN A 181 23.19 -26.70 4.44
C ASN A 181 21.93 -27.57 4.64
N ARG A 182 22.02 -28.86 4.30
CA ARG A 182 20.87 -29.80 4.36
C ARG A 182 20.26 -29.89 5.76
N ALA A 183 21.08 -30.11 6.79
CA ALA A 183 20.62 -30.22 8.17
C ALA A 183 19.90 -28.94 8.66
N GLU A 184 20.44 -27.77 8.35
CA GLU A 184 19.81 -26.47 8.68
C GLU A 184 18.45 -26.32 8.04
N ARG A 185 18.37 -26.65 6.75
CA ARG A 185 17.15 -26.52 5.96
C ARG A 185 16.05 -27.45 6.48
N ALA A 186 16.41 -28.68 6.85
CA ALA A 186 15.49 -29.63 7.49
C ALA A 186 15.00 -29.11 8.85
N VAL A 187 15.88 -28.52 9.66
CA VAL A 187 15.50 -27.91 10.95
C VAL A 187 14.52 -26.74 10.75
N TYR A 188 14.78 -25.84 9.80
CA TYR A 188 13.91 -24.68 9.58
C TYR A 188 12.53 -25.09 9.07
N ILE A 189 12.48 -25.94 8.04
CA ILE A 189 11.21 -26.43 7.49
C ILE A 189 10.45 -27.26 8.54
N GLY A 190 11.17 -28.10 9.30
CA GLY A 190 10.62 -28.89 10.38
C GLY A 190 9.96 -28.04 11.46
N ILE A 191 10.69 -27.09 12.04
CA ILE A 191 10.19 -26.20 13.09
C ILE A 191 9.06 -25.32 12.56
N ALA A 192 9.21 -24.74 11.37
CA ALA A 192 8.18 -23.91 10.76
C ALA A 192 6.89 -24.70 10.52
N GLY A 193 6.99 -25.96 10.06
CA GLY A 193 5.85 -26.87 9.91
C GLY A 193 5.14 -27.13 11.24
N VAL A 194 5.90 -27.46 12.30
CA VAL A 194 5.35 -27.73 13.63
C VAL A 194 4.64 -26.51 14.23
N LEU A 195 5.18 -25.31 14.03
CA LEU A 195 4.64 -24.06 14.58
C LEU A 195 3.60 -23.38 13.67
N ALA A 196 3.47 -23.80 12.42
CA ALA A 196 2.58 -23.17 11.43
C ALA A 196 1.11 -23.14 11.90
N PRO A 197 0.50 -24.22 12.44
CA PRO A 197 -0.89 -24.15 12.92
C PRO A 197 -1.08 -23.22 14.12
N ILE A 198 -0.09 -23.14 15.01
CA ILE A 198 -0.14 -22.28 16.20
C ILE A 198 -0.13 -20.82 15.76
N THR A 199 0.80 -20.44 14.89
CA THR A 199 0.92 -19.08 14.38
C THR A 199 -0.26 -18.68 13.50
N ALA A 200 -0.76 -19.57 12.65
CA ALA A 200 -1.94 -19.33 11.82
C ALA A 200 -3.20 -19.08 12.65
N ARG A 201 -3.35 -19.70 13.83
CA ARG A 201 -4.50 -19.43 14.72
C ARG A 201 -4.55 -17.96 15.17
N PHE A 202 -3.41 -17.29 15.31
CA PHE A 202 -3.33 -15.88 15.71
C PHE A 202 -3.38 -14.93 14.51
N LEU A 203 -2.68 -15.26 13.43
CA LEU A 203 -2.53 -14.39 12.25
C LEU A 203 -3.66 -14.52 11.23
N GLU A 204 -4.31 -15.68 11.17
CA GLU A 204 -5.30 -16.04 10.14
C GLU A 204 -6.55 -16.71 10.78
N PRO A 205 -7.25 -16.05 11.72
CA PRO A 205 -8.37 -16.67 12.44
C PRO A 205 -9.56 -16.95 11.50
N GLY A 206 -10.11 -18.17 11.58
CA GLY A 206 -11.33 -18.55 10.86
C GLY A 206 -11.14 -18.93 9.38
N VAL A 207 -9.90 -19.00 8.88
CA VAL A 207 -9.62 -19.39 7.49
C VAL A 207 -9.56 -20.92 7.37
N ALA A 208 -10.40 -21.51 6.52
CA ALA A 208 -10.48 -22.96 6.32
C ALA A 208 -9.17 -23.58 5.77
N ARG A 209 -8.39 -22.81 5.00
CA ARG A 209 -7.09 -23.22 4.47
C ARG A 209 -6.05 -22.11 4.64
N PRO A 210 -5.34 -22.07 5.79
CA PRO A 210 -4.41 -21.00 6.09
C PRO A 210 -3.24 -20.92 5.10
N THR A 211 -2.77 -19.73 4.80
CA THR A 211 -1.54 -19.50 4.03
C THR A 211 -0.31 -19.98 4.81
N TYR A 212 -0.38 -20.03 6.14
CA TYR A 212 0.72 -20.40 7.02
C TYR A 212 1.93 -19.48 6.81
N HIS A 213 1.77 -18.19 7.11
CA HIS A 213 2.79 -17.15 6.89
C HIS A 213 4.20 -17.50 7.41
N LEU A 214 4.31 -18.24 8.54
CA LEU A 214 5.61 -18.71 9.06
C LEU A 214 6.31 -19.68 8.09
N LEU A 215 5.56 -20.62 7.51
CA LEU A 215 6.07 -21.60 6.55
C LEU A 215 6.46 -20.90 5.25
N LEU A 216 5.66 -19.93 4.80
CA LEU A 216 5.92 -19.10 3.64
C LEU A 216 7.20 -18.26 3.80
N GLY A 217 7.38 -17.61 4.95
CA GLY A 217 8.61 -16.87 5.28
C GLY A 217 9.84 -17.78 5.35
N THR A 218 9.68 -19.00 5.86
CA THR A 218 10.74 -20.01 5.88
C THR A 218 11.11 -20.47 4.47
N LEU A 219 10.14 -20.69 3.59
CA LEU A 219 10.38 -20.99 2.18
C LEU A 219 11.08 -19.83 1.46
N ALA A 220 10.71 -18.58 1.75
CA ALA A 220 11.42 -17.42 1.20
C ALA A 220 12.89 -17.39 1.63
N LEU A 221 13.16 -17.61 2.92
CA LEU A 221 14.51 -17.69 3.47
C LEU A 221 15.31 -18.81 2.79
N VAL A 222 14.73 -20.01 2.67
CA VAL A 222 15.39 -21.16 2.04
C VAL A 222 15.64 -20.91 0.56
N ALA A 223 14.66 -20.41 -0.18
CA ALA A 223 14.79 -20.09 -1.60
C ALA A 223 15.96 -19.14 -1.86
N VAL A 224 16.07 -18.05 -1.09
CA VAL A 224 17.17 -17.09 -1.26
C VAL A 224 18.49 -17.70 -0.83
N MET A 225 18.57 -18.23 0.39
CA MET A 225 19.84 -18.62 1.01
C MET A 225 20.43 -19.89 0.38
N ALA A 226 19.60 -20.84 -0.06
CA ALA A 226 20.07 -22.04 -0.76
C ALA A 226 20.66 -21.67 -2.13
N ASN A 227 19.98 -20.83 -2.92
CA ASN A 227 20.47 -20.40 -4.22
C ASN A 227 21.73 -19.54 -4.10
N VAL A 228 21.79 -18.61 -3.14
CA VAL A 228 23.03 -17.85 -2.85
C VAL A 228 24.16 -18.80 -2.44
N THR A 229 23.88 -19.81 -1.62
CA THR A 229 24.89 -20.81 -1.22
C THR A 229 25.39 -21.62 -2.42
N ALA A 230 24.49 -22.06 -3.30
CA ALA A 230 24.85 -22.78 -4.52
C ALA A 230 25.76 -21.93 -5.42
N ILE A 231 25.38 -20.67 -5.70
CA ILE A 231 26.19 -19.74 -6.50
C ILE A 231 27.58 -19.53 -5.86
N ARG A 232 27.64 -19.36 -4.54
CA ARG A 232 28.92 -19.22 -3.82
C ARG A 232 29.79 -20.47 -3.93
N ARG A 233 29.20 -21.67 -3.87
CA ARG A 233 29.94 -22.93 -4.07
C ARG A 233 30.48 -23.03 -5.50
N PHE A 234 29.65 -22.77 -6.51
CA PHE A 234 30.09 -22.83 -7.91
C PHE A 234 31.19 -21.81 -8.23
N THR A 235 31.02 -20.56 -7.78
CA THR A 235 32.02 -19.50 -8.00
C THR A 235 33.34 -19.81 -7.29
N TYR A 236 33.28 -20.38 -6.08
CA TYR A 236 34.46 -20.86 -5.36
C TYR A 236 35.16 -22.01 -6.10
N ILE A 237 34.42 -23.05 -6.48
CA ILE A 237 34.96 -24.19 -7.24
C ILE A 237 35.57 -23.73 -8.56
N HIS A 238 34.88 -22.84 -9.29
CA HIS A 238 35.38 -22.28 -10.54
C HIS A 238 36.69 -21.49 -10.35
N GLY A 239 36.75 -20.65 -9.32
CA GLY A 239 37.98 -19.91 -8.99
C GLY A 239 39.15 -20.84 -8.69
N GLU A 240 38.92 -21.90 -7.92
CA GLU A 240 39.95 -22.87 -7.55
C GLU A 240 40.41 -23.73 -8.74
N LEU A 241 39.50 -24.10 -9.65
CA LEU A 241 39.86 -24.76 -10.90
C LEU A 241 40.68 -23.86 -11.82
N ARG A 242 40.32 -22.58 -11.97
CA ARG A 242 41.12 -21.63 -12.76
C ARG A 242 42.52 -21.40 -12.21
N LYS A 243 42.70 -21.49 -10.88
CA LYS A 243 44.03 -21.45 -10.25
C LYS A 243 44.90 -22.65 -10.67
N ARG A 244 44.29 -23.83 -10.83
CA ARG A 244 44.99 -25.05 -11.30
C ARG A 244 45.38 -24.99 -12.77
N GLU A 245 44.62 -24.28 -13.60
CA GLU A 245 44.87 -24.10 -15.04
C GLU A 245 45.97 -23.07 -15.36
N GLY A 246 46.65 -22.51 -14.35
CA GLY A 246 47.78 -21.59 -14.57
C GLY A 246 47.40 -20.23 -15.18
N ALA A 247 46.12 -19.84 -15.10
CA ALA A 247 45.66 -18.55 -15.62
C ALA A 247 46.40 -17.39 -14.92
N PRO A 248 46.94 -16.40 -15.65
CA PRO A 248 47.67 -15.28 -15.07
C PRO A 248 46.78 -14.52 -14.09
N ARG A 249 47.33 -14.22 -12.90
CA ARG A 249 46.63 -13.46 -11.86
C ARG A 249 46.14 -12.13 -12.46
N PRO A 250 44.85 -11.78 -12.37
CA PRO A 250 44.47 -10.39 -12.37
C PRO A 250 45.16 -9.77 -11.14
N ALA A 251 45.99 -8.75 -11.36
CA ALA A 251 46.79 -8.11 -10.33
C ALA A 251 45.99 -7.81 -9.03
N GLU A 252 46.56 -8.22 -7.90
CA GLU A 252 46.37 -7.65 -6.55
C GLU A 252 44.94 -7.23 -6.14
N ARG A 253 44.01 -8.19 -6.00
CA ARG A 253 42.70 -7.91 -5.39
C ARG A 253 42.17 -8.98 -4.43
N GLU A 254 43.00 -9.95 -4.04
CA GLU A 254 42.53 -11.18 -3.38
C GLU A 254 42.51 -11.15 -1.85
N GLU A 255 43.04 -10.12 -1.16
CA GLU A 255 43.13 -10.12 0.31
C GLU A 255 42.03 -9.36 1.09
N VAL A 256 41.11 -8.67 0.42
CA VAL A 256 40.07 -7.83 1.09
C VAL A 256 38.65 -8.44 1.04
N LEU A 257 38.48 -9.61 0.40
CA LEU A 257 37.15 -10.16 0.07
C LEU A 257 36.45 -10.95 1.20
N SER A 258 37.09 -11.20 2.35
CA SER A 258 36.43 -11.95 3.45
C SER A 258 35.56 -11.04 4.34
N GLY A 259 34.25 -11.22 4.24
CA GLY A 259 33.27 -10.71 5.21
C GLY A 259 32.84 -9.24 5.08
N TRP A 260 33.34 -8.47 4.11
CA TRP A 260 32.86 -7.08 3.89
C TRP A 260 31.37 -7.04 3.53
N PHE A 261 30.88 -8.02 2.77
CA PHE A 261 29.46 -8.16 2.43
C PHE A 261 28.59 -8.40 3.68
N GLN A 262 29.05 -9.27 4.59
CA GLN A 262 28.37 -9.52 5.86
C GLN A 262 28.36 -8.28 6.75
N ARG A 263 29.49 -7.55 6.79
CA ARG A 263 29.59 -6.28 7.53
C ARG A 263 28.66 -5.20 6.97
N ALA A 264 28.55 -5.10 5.64
CA ALA A 264 27.62 -4.19 4.98
C ALA A 264 26.15 -4.51 5.30
N TRP A 265 25.79 -5.80 5.33
CA TRP A 265 24.46 -6.24 5.73
C TRP A 265 24.14 -5.92 7.20
N VAL A 266 25.08 -6.14 8.11
CA VAL A 266 24.94 -5.77 9.53
C VAL A 266 24.79 -4.25 9.68
N ALA A 267 25.60 -3.46 8.97
CA ALA A 267 25.50 -2.00 8.98
C ALA A 267 24.12 -1.51 8.53
N SER A 268 23.60 -2.07 7.43
CA SER A 268 22.26 -1.74 6.93
C SER A 268 21.16 -2.18 7.91
N ALA A 269 21.26 -3.37 8.52
CA ALA A 269 20.26 -3.84 9.48
C ALA A 269 20.19 -2.95 10.73
N VAL A 270 21.34 -2.56 11.28
CA VAL A 270 21.40 -1.63 12.42
C VAL A 270 20.83 -0.28 12.05
N ALA A 271 21.14 0.23 10.86
CA ALA A 271 20.59 1.49 10.38
C ALA A 271 19.05 1.47 10.24
N THR A 272 18.48 0.37 9.75
CA THR A 272 17.01 0.22 9.65
C THR A 272 16.34 0.17 11.03
N VAL A 273 16.98 -0.48 12.02
CA VAL A 273 16.49 -0.49 13.40
C VAL A 273 16.54 0.91 14.00
N VAL A 274 17.60 1.68 13.74
CA VAL A 274 17.69 3.08 14.17
C VAL A 274 16.62 3.94 13.48
N ASP A 275 16.40 3.78 12.18
CA ASP A 275 15.34 4.48 11.43
C ASP A 275 13.96 4.23 12.05
N TYR A 276 13.51 2.98 12.06
CA TYR A 276 12.18 2.64 12.59
C TYR A 276 12.05 2.88 14.10
N GLY A 277 13.11 2.63 14.88
CA GLY A 277 13.11 2.86 16.31
C GLY A 277 12.97 4.34 16.66
N SER A 278 13.74 5.21 15.99
CA SER A 278 13.62 6.66 16.18
C SER A 278 12.28 7.20 15.70
N PHE A 279 11.78 6.74 14.54
CA PHE A 279 10.42 7.05 14.07
C PHE A 279 9.37 6.69 15.13
N THR A 280 9.42 5.47 15.66
CA THR A 280 8.41 4.97 16.62
C THR A 280 8.46 5.77 17.92
N ILE A 281 9.65 6.04 18.46
CA ILE A 281 9.81 6.86 19.67
C ILE A 281 9.27 8.27 19.44
N MET A 282 9.59 8.89 18.30
CA MET A 282 9.13 10.24 17.99
C MET A 282 7.62 10.32 17.85
N VAL A 283 6.98 9.32 17.23
CA VAL A 283 5.52 9.27 17.05
C VAL A 283 4.78 8.88 18.35
N GLU A 284 5.18 7.79 19.00
CA GLU A 284 4.43 7.20 20.11
C GLU A 284 4.76 7.79 21.49
N VAL A 285 6.01 8.24 21.69
CA VAL A 285 6.48 8.73 22.99
C VAL A 285 6.54 10.25 23.03
N ILE A 286 7.04 10.87 21.96
CA ILE A 286 7.25 12.33 21.92
C ILE A 286 6.04 13.05 21.28
N GLY A 287 5.24 12.35 20.45
CA GLY A 287 4.05 12.92 19.80
C GLY A 287 4.35 13.80 18.59
N ILE A 288 5.51 13.63 17.95
CA ILE A 288 5.93 14.38 16.75
C ILE A 288 5.18 13.84 15.52
N TYR A 289 4.76 14.74 14.61
CA TYR A 289 4.03 14.40 13.38
C TYR A 289 4.70 13.28 12.57
N THR A 290 3.90 12.40 11.99
CA THR A 290 4.38 11.17 11.34
C THR A 290 5.31 11.44 10.16
N GLY A 291 5.06 12.50 9.38
CA GLY A 291 5.94 12.89 8.26
C GLY A 291 7.32 13.37 8.72
N THR A 292 7.37 14.27 9.71
CA THR A 292 8.62 14.76 10.31
C THR A 292 9.38 13.65 11.03
N SER A 293 8.68 12.81 11.78
CA SER A 293 9.25 11.63 12.42
C SER A 293 9.83 10.65 11.41
N ARG A 294 9.17 10.47 10.25
CA ARG A 294 9.65 9.58 9.18
C ARG A 294 10.89 10.14 8.49
N ALA A 295 10.93 11.45 8.23
CA ALA A 295 12.07 12.12 7.63
C ALA A 295 13.29 12.12 8.56
N LEU A 296 13.09 12.43 9.85
CA LEU A 296 14.15 12.42 10.86
C LEU A 296 14.65 11.00 11.15
N GLY A 297 13.77 10.01 11.22
CA GLY A 297 14.15 8.60 11.31
C GLY A 297 14.98 8.13 10.12
N ALA A 298 14.55 8.46 8.90
CA ALA A 298 15.29 8.12 7.69
C ALA A 298 16.67 8.78 7.65
N LEU A 299 16.78 10.04 8.08
CA LEU A 299 18.05 10.77 8.17
C LEU A 299 19.00 10.11 9.19
N LEU A 300 18.50 9.80 10.39
CA LEU A 300 19.28 9.11 11.43
C LEU A 300 19.74 7.72 10.98
N GLY A 301 18.87 6.96 10.31
CA GLY A 301 19.21 5.69 9.68
C GLY A 301 20.30 5.84 8.61
N ALA A 302 20.17 6.84 7.72
CA ALA A 302 21.15 7.10 6.66
C ALA A 302 22.53 7.48 7.22
N VAL A 303 22.57 8.35 8.24
CA VAL A 303 23.80 8.75 8.94
C VAL A 303 24.44 7.55 9.64
N THR A 304 23.63 6.72 10.30
CA THR A 304 24.09 5.48 10.95
C THR A 304 24.69 4.52 9.93
N ASN A 305 24.02 4.30 8.80
CA ASN A 305 24.48 3.42 7.74
C ASN A 305 25.78 3.91 7.09
N PHE A 306 25.90 5.22 6.83
CA PHE A 306 27.12 5.83 6.31
C PHE A 306 28.29 5.66 7.30
N THR A 307 28.05 5.95 8.57
CA THR A 307 29.06 5.89 9.63
C THR A 307 29.56 4.47 9.85
N LEU A 308 28.67 3.49 9.91
CA LEU A 308 29.02 2.08 10.02
C LEU A 308 29.75 1.59 8.78
N ASN A 309 29.33 2.00 7.57
CA ASN A 309 30.05 1.60 6.36
C ASN A 309 31.46 2.19 6.29
N LYS A 310 31.65 3.44 6.72
CA LYS A 310 32.95 4.10 6.77
C LYS A 310 33.89 3.48 7.81
N ILE A 311 33.41 3.22 9.02
CA ILE A 311 34.23 2.81 10.16
C ILE A 311 34.42 1.28 10.21
N TYR A 312 33.38 0.52 9.90
CA TYR A 312 33.31 -0.93 10.15
C TYR A 312 33.36 -1.76 8.86
N THR A 313 32.60 -1.39 7.83
CA THR A 313 32.50 -2.17 6.58
C THR A 313 33.73 -1.99 5.68
N PHE A 314 34.02 -0.74 5.29
CA PHE A 314 35.04 -0.40 4.30
C PHE A 314 36.30 0.22 4.90
N LYS A 315 36.27 0.60 6.19
CA LYS A 315 37.42 1.08 6.98
C LYS A 315 38.14 2.32 6.39
N THR A 316 37.43 3.20 5.67
CA THR A 316 37.99 4.41 5.04
C THR A 316 38.11 5.61 6.01
N ARG A 317 38.57 5.37 7.25
CA ARG A 317 38.65 6.42 8.31
C ARG A 317 39.48 7.64 7.92
N GLN A 318 40.47 7.48 7.04
CA GLN A 318 41.38 8.54 6.63
C GLN A 318 40.82 9.45 5.51
N ASN A 319 39.73 9.05 4.85
CA ASN A 319 39.13 9.83 3.77
C ASN A 319 38.28 11.01 4.29
N SER A 320 38.31 12.14 3.59
CA SER A 320 37.52 13.33 3.94
C SER A 320 36.01 13.09 3.86
N LEU A 321 35.30 13.46 4.93
CA LEU A 321 33.83 13.42 5.00
C LEU A 321 33.16 14.25 3.91
N PHE A 322 33.77 15.39 3.54
CA PHE A 322 33.25 16.30 2.52
C PHE A 322 33.24 15.72 1.10
N ILE A 323 33.94 14.60 0.86
CA ILE A 323 33.98 13.93 -0.45
C ILE A 323 33.07 12.71 -0.47
N GLU A 324 33.02 11.93 0.61
CA GLU A 324 32.24 10.69 0.67
C GLU A 324 30.76 10.93 0.96
N ALA A 325 30.42 11.91 1.82
CA ALA A 325 29.02 12.18 2.19
C ALA A 325 28.14 12.62 1.00
N PRO A 326 28.57 13.52 0.09
CA PRO A 326 27.77 13.88 -1.08
C PRO A 326 27.57 12.70 -2.05
N ARG A 327 28.58 11.83 -2.20
CA ARG A 327 28.49 10.63 -3.04
C ARG A 327 27.53 9.60 -2.46
N TYR A 328 27.56 9.42 -1.15
CA TYR A 328 26.64 8.55 -0.44
C TYR A 328 25.19 9.05 -0.54
N ALA A 329 24.99 10.36 -0.38
CA ALA A 329 23.68 10.99 -0.56
C ALA A 329 23.14 10.77 -1.98
N ALA A 330 23.96 10.96 -3.02
CA ALA A 330 23.56 10.74 -4.41
C ALA A 330 23.09 9.30 -4.68
N ILE A 331 23.79 8.30 -4.13
CA ILE A 331 23.40 6.89 -4.27
C ILE A 331 22.15 6.57 -3.46
N SER A 332 22.03 7.09 -2.24
CA SER A 332 20.84 6.88 -1.40
C SER A 332 19.59 7.48 -2.05
N LEU A 333 19.71 8.63 -2.69
CA LEU A 333 18.59 9.27 -3.39
C LEU A 333 18.20 8.56 -4.68
N THR A 334 19.18 8.12 -5.50
CA THR A 334 18.86 7.28 -6.67
C THR A 334 18.31 5.92 -6.27
N SER A 335 18.75 5.37 -5.14
CA SER A 335 18.17 4.17 -4.54
C SER A 335 16.70 4.36 -4.19
N LEU A 336 16.35 5.48 -3.57
CA LEU A 336 14.96 5.81 -3.22
C LEU A 336 14.10 5.90 -4.48
N LEU A 337 14.59 6.54 -5.53
CA LEU A 337 13.90 6.62 -6.82
C LEU A 337 13.67 5.23 -7.44
N LEU A 338 14.72 4.41 -7.52
CA LEU A 338 14.64 3.05 -8.07
C LEU A 338 13.69 2.15 -7.25
N ASN A 339 13.70 2.30 -5.93
CA ASN A 339 12.75 1.60 -5.05
C ASN A 339 11.31 2.03 -5.34
N THR A 340 11.07 3.34 -5.44
CA THR A 340 9.73 3.88 -5.67
C THR A 340 9.19 3.45 -7.03
N VAL A 341 9.95 3.66 -8.11
CA VAL A 341 9.56 3.28 -9.47
C VAL A 341 9.43 1.77 -9.62
N GLY A 342 10.37 0.99 -9.07
CA GLY A 342 10.33 -0.46 -9.15
C GLY A 342 9.11 -1.05 -8.45
N VAL A 343 8.74 -0.52 -7.28
CA VAL A 343 7.53 -0.95 -6.57
C VAL A 343 6.30 -0.64 -7.40
N ILE A 344 6.15 0.59 -7.89
CA ILE A 344 5.04 1.01 -8.75
C ILE A 344 4.91 0.11 -9.99
N LEU A 345 6.02 -0.18 -10.68
CA LEU A 345 6.00 -1.04 -11.88
C LEU A 345 5.52 -2.46 -11.56
N LEU A 346 5.95 -3.04 -10.45
CA LEU A 346 5.53 -4.39 -10.07
C LEU A 346 4.09 -4.40 -9.56
N THR A 347 3.66 -3.40 -8.78
CA THR A 347 2.31 -3.35 -8.23
C THR A 347 1.25 -2.97 -9.26
N GLU A 348 1.53 -1.99 -10.11
CA GLU A 348 0.55 -1.44 -11.06
C GLU A 348 0.68 -2.08 -12.44
N GLY A 349 1.91 -2.31 -12.91
CA GLY A 349 2.15 -2.95 -14.21
C GLY A 349 1.88 -4.45 -14.19
N LEU A 350 2.34 -5.15 -13.15
CA LEU A 350 2.24 -6.61 -13.05
C LEU A 350 1.25 -7.10 -11.98
N ARG A 351 0.54 -6.20 -11.29
CA ARG A 351 -0.45 -6.50 -10.24
C ARG A 351 0.12 -7.33 -9.07
N TRP A 352 1.38 -7.11 -8.71
CA TRP A 352 1.98 -7.76 -7.55
C TRP A 352 1.51 -7.13 -6.25
N ASN A 353 1.50 -7.93 -5.18
CA ASN A 353 1.22 -7.41 -3.85
C ASN A 353 2.25 -6.32 -3.46
N PRO A 354 1.82 -5.16 -2.92
CA PRO A 354 2.72 -4.04 -2.61
C PRO A 354 3.87 -4.37 -1.67
N LEU A 355 3.63 -5.24 -0.68
CA LEU A 355 4.67 -5.64 0.27
C LEU A 355 5.72 -6.54 -0.40
N ILE A 356 5.29 -7.40 -1.33
CA ILE A 356 6.18 -8.29 -2.09
C ILE A 356 6.99 -7.49 -3.10
N ALA A 357 6.34 -6.57 -3.82
CA ALA A 357 6.99 -5.66 -4.73
C ALA A 357 8.06 -4.83 -4.00
N ALA A 358 7.73 -4.26 -2.85
CA ALA A 358 8.67 -3.51 -2.00
C ALA A 358 9.86 -4.36 -1.53
N ALA A 359 9.62 -5.59 -1.09
CA ALA A 359 10.69 -6.48 -0.65
C ALA A 359 11.62 -6.89 -1.81
N VAL A 360 11.06 -7.28 -2.96
CA VAL A 360 11.83 -7.73 -4.13
C VAL A 360 12.64 -6.59 -4.74
N VAL A 361 12.02 -5.43 -4.93
CA VAL A 361 12.70 -4.23 -5.45
C VAL A 361 13.74 -3.75 -4.45
N GLY A 362 13.42 -3.72 -3.16
CA GLY A 362 14.36 -3.40 -2.08
C GLY A 362 15.63 -4.25 -2.12
N VAL A 363 15.48 -5.56 -2.27
CA VAL A 363 16.61 -6.48 -2.40
C VAL A 363 17.37 -6.27 -3.71
N ALA A 364 16.66 -6.12 -4.83
CA ALA A 364 17.28 -5.91 -6.14
C ALA A 364 18.09 -4.60 -6.21
N VAL A 365 17.53 -3.50 -5.73
CA VAL A 365 18.21 -2.19 -5.66
C VAL A 365 19.35 -2.25 -4.65
N SER A 366 19.19 -2.91 -3.51
CA SER A 366 20.26 -3.08 -2.53
C SER A 366 21.48 -3.84 -3.11
N LEU A 367 21.24 -4.97 -3.78
CA LEU A 367 22.30 -5.83 -4.34
C LEU A 367 22.87 -5.29 -5.65
N GLY A 368 22.04 -4.75 -6.52
CA GLY A 368 22.40 -4.29 -7.86
C GLY A 368 22.89 -2.84 -7.93
N TRP A 369 22.42 -1.97 -7.03
CA TRP A 369 22.73 -0.53 -7.04
C TRP A 369 23.55 -0.11 -5.82
N ASN A 370 22.99 -0.28 -4.62
CA ASN A 370 23.57 0.30 -3.40
C ASN A 370 24.93 -0.31 -3.06
N LEU A 371 25.02 -1.64 -2.95
CA LEU A 371 26.25 -2.31 -2.53
C LEU A 371 27.43 -2.08 -3.50
N PRO A 372 27.27 -2.25 -4.83
CA PRO A 372 28.34 -2.03 -5.79
C PRO A 372 28.83 -0.58 -5.78
N LEU A 373 27.90 0.40 -5.77
CA LEU A 373 28.24 1.81 -5.85
C LEU A 373 28.81 2.35 -4.53
N HIS A 374 28.35 1.88 -3.37
CA HIS A 374 29.00 2.20 -2.09
C HIS A 374 30.47 1.78 -2.08
N ARG A 375 30.78 0.61 -2.65
CA ARG A 375 32.16 0.12 -2.72
C ARG A 375 33.02 0.83 -3.77
N ILE A 376 32.48 1.03 -4.98
CA ILE A 376 33.29 1.46 -6.14
C ILE A 376 33.33 2.99 -6.26
N PHE A 377 32.29 3.69 -5.80
CA PHE A 377 32.12 5.14 -5.98
C PHE A 377 32.23 5.93 -4.67
N VAL A 378 31.57 5.49 -3.59
CA VAL A 378 31.55 6.22 -2.31
C VAL A 378 32.85 5.99 -1.52
N PHE A 379 33.11 4.75 -1.11
CA PHE A 379 34.17 4.39 -0.18
C PHE A 379 35.41 3.83 -0.90
N ARG A 380 35.84 4.50 -1.98
CA ARG A 380 37.06 4.14 -2.71
C ARG A 380 38.29 4.80 -2.07
N GLU A 381 39.34 4.02 -1.84
CA GLU A 381 40.66 4.53 -1.43
C GLU A 381 41.23 5.43 -2.54
N GLN A 382 41.50 6.71 -2.24
CA GLN A 382 41.99 7.68 -3.20
C GLN A 382 43.49 7.91 -3.03
N SER A 383 44.26 7.62 -4.08
CA SER A 383 45.70 7.86 -4.20
C SER A 383 46.05 9.11 -5.02
N GLY A 384 45.14 10.08 -5.19
CA GLY A 384 45.37 11.29 -6.00
C GLY A 384 44.54 12.52 -5.61
N LYS A 385 44.96 13.71 -6.08
CA LYS A 385 44.36 15.02 -5.73
C LYS A 385 42.86 15.09 -6.08
N PRO A 386 41.99 15.52 -5.13
CA PRO A 386 40.54 15.51 -5.31
C PRO A 386 40.06 16.58 -6.30
N ARG A 387 39.03 16.26 -7.12
CA ARG A 387 38.25 17.21 -7.92
C ARG A 387 36.84 17.38 -7.31
N PRO A 388 36.67 18.25 -6.30
CA PRO A 388 35.44 18.35 -5.51
C PRO A 388 34.23 18.88 -6.31
N ALA A 389 34.44 19.75 -7.29
CA ALA A 389 33.35 20.44 -8.00
C ALA A 389 32.38 19.50 -8.75
N LEU A 390 32.89 18.45 -9.43
CA LEU A 390 32.07 17.49 -10.18
C LEU A 390 31.24 16.57 -9.27
N ALA A 391 31.78 16.19 -8.11
CA ALA A 391 31.07 15.36 -7.13
C ALA A 391 29.95 16.16 -6.44
N ILE A 392 30.20 17.45 -6.17
CA ILE A 392 29.21 18.36 -5.58
C ILE A 392 28.08 18.62 -6.58
N LEU A 393 28.39 18.85 -7.87
CA LEU A 393 27.38 19.06 -8.92
C LEU A 393 26.46 17.83 -9.12
N GLY A 394 27.03 16.62 -9.16
CA GLY A 394 26.26 15.37 -9.29
C GLY A 394 25.43 15.04 -8.04
N ALA A 395 25.92 15.39 -6.86
CA ALA A 395 25.17 15.28 -5.61
C ALA A 395 24.02 16.30 -5.55
N PHE A 396 24.25 17.53 -6.00
CA PHE A 396 23.21 18.57 -6.09
C PHE A 396 22.11 18.18 -7.09
N ALA A 397 22.47 17.68 -8.28
CA ALA A 397 21.48 17.24 -9.27
C ALA A 397 20.63 16.05 -8.78
N SER A 398 21.27 15.07 -8.15
CA SER A 398 20.57 13.93 -7.52
C SER A 398 19.69 14.38 -6.34
N ALA A 399 20.18 15.33 -5.52
CA ALA A 399 19.46 15.97 -4.42
C ALA A 399 18.21 16.69 -4.88
N LEU A 400 18.31 17.51 -5.93
CA LEU A 400 17.17 18.22 -6.51
C LEU A 400 16.12 17.24 -7.06
N ALA A 401 16.56 16.19 -7.78
CA ALA A 401 15.67 15.21 -8.39
C ALA A 401 14.91 14.39 -7.35
N ALA A 402 15.55 13.93 -6.27
CA ALA A 402 14.83 13.17 -5.24
C ALA A 402 14.11 14.07 -4.23
N TRP A 403 14.53 15.33 -4.02
CA TRP A 403 13.74 16.31 -3.29
C TRP A 403 12.44 16.61 -4.03
N ALA A 404 12.49 16.78 -5.36
CA ALA A 404 11.29 16.89 -6.19
C ALA A 404 10.37 15.66 -6.06
N VAL A 405 10.92 14.44 -5.97
CA VAL A 405 10.15 13.19 -5.81
C VAL A 405 9.63 12.97 -4.38
N LEU A 406 10.38 13.36 -3.35
CA LEU A 406 9.94 13.29 -1.95
C LEU A 406 8.83 14.31 -1.67
N VAL A 407 8.98 15.53 -2.17
CA VAL A 407 7.93 16.56 -2.13
C VAL A 407 6.72 16.13 -2.96
N SER A 408 6.93 15.46 -4.11
CA SER A 408 5.83 14.93 -4.93
C SER A 408 5.14 13.69 -4.35
N ALA A 409 5.74 12.97 -3.40
CA ALA A 409 5.16 11.78 -2.80
C ALA A 409 4.58 12.02 -1.41
N TYR A 410 5.09 13.03 -0.67
CA TYR A 410 4.76 13.25 0.75
C TYR A 410 4.47 14.71 1.14
N GLY A 411 4.60 15.69 0.24
CA GLY A 411 4.48 17.12 0.57
C GLY A 411 5.71 17.68 1.32
N ASN A 412 5.73 19.00 1.55
CA ASN A 412 6.86 19.71 2.17
C ASN A 412 6.92 19.45 3.70
N PRO A 413 8.02 18.86 4.24
CA PRO A 413 8.13 18.49 5.65
C PRO A 413 8.50 19.64 6.60
N PHE A 414 8.72 20.87 6.10
CA PHE A 414 9.21 22.00 6.90
C PHE A 414 8.20 23.14 7.10
N ALA A 415 6.96 23.00 6.63
CA ALA A 415 5.93 23.99 6.88
C ALA A 415 5.22 23.68 8.21
N GLU A 416 5.78 24.16 9.32
CA GLU A 416 5.00 24.36 10.54
C GLU A 416 4.80 25.86 10.74
N GLU A 417 3.55 26.27 10.93
CA GLU A 417 3.17 27.18 12.02
C GLU A 417 1.67 27.06 12.33
N GLN A 418 1.37 26.72 13.59
CA GLN A 418 0.10 26.91 14.31
C GLN A 418 -1.14 26.18 13.72
N VAL A 419 -1.84 25.29 14.42
CA VAL A 419 -2.70 25.64 15.55
C VAL A 419 -3.10 24.32 16.24
N HIS A 420 -2.92 24.30 17.56
CA HIS A 420 -3.55 23.33 18.45
C HIS A 420 -5.07 23.56 18.52
N GLY A 421 -5.85 22.48 18.50
CA GLY A 421 -7.16 22.41 19.17
C GLY A 421 -8.40 22.35 18.27
N PHE A 422 -9.35 21.50 18.71
CA PHE A 422 -10.76 21.37 18.28
C PHE A 422 -11.01 20.63 16.95
N SER A 423 -12.03 19.78 16.78
CA SER A 423 -13.36 19.72 17.40
C SER A 423 -13.81 18.30 17.73
N SER A 424 -14.55 18.19 18.83
CA SER A 424 -15.41 17.07 19.24
C SER A 424 -16.35 16.60 18.13
N ALA A 425 -16.60 15.29 18.12
CA ALA A 425 -17.67 14.67 17.36
C ALA A 425 -19.03 15.27 17.76
N LEU A 426 -19.59 16.12 16.90
CA LEU A 426 -21.01 16.47 17.01
C LEU A 426 -21.84 15.35 16.33
N PRO A 427 -22.83 14.77 17.04
CA PRO A 427 -23.71 13.74 16.48
C PRO A 427 -24.56 14.30 15.34
N ASP A 428 -25.15 13.43 14.51
CA ASP A 428 -26.04 13.81 13.39
C ASP A 428 -27.30 14.59 13.83
N SER A 429 -27.57 14.63 15.14
CA SER A 429 -28.64 15.40 15.79
C SER A 429 -28.20 16.80 16.27
N ALA A 430 -26.94 17.18 16.08
CA ALA A 430 -26.44 18.49 16.52
C ALA A 430 -27.09 19.64 15.73
N GLU A 431 -27.44 20.71 16.43
CA GLU A 431 -28.06 21.90 15.84
C GLU A 431 -27.04 22.63 14.94
N ILE A 432 -27.41 22.87 13.69
CA ILE A 432 -26.52 23.51 12.71
C ILE A 432 -26.56 25.03 12.93
N THR A 433 -25.48 25.58 13.48
CA THR A 433 -25.28 27.00 13.76
C THR A 433 -24.56 27.72 12.61
N GLN A 434 -24.50 29.07 12.63
CA GLN A 434 -23.77 29.88 11.63
C GLN A 434 -22.31 29.41 11.45
N THR A 435 -21.64 28.99 12.53
CA THR A 435 -20.28 28.44 12.52
C THR A 435 -20.14 27.11 11.78
N SER A 436 -21.23 26.40 11.52
CA SER A 436 -21.22 25.13 10.78
C SER A 436 -20.96 25.31 9.29
N PHE A 437 -21.18 26.53 8.77
CA PHE A 437 -20.96 26.90 7.38
C PHE A 437 -19.63 27.62 7.16
N LEU A 438 -18.95 28.00 8.24
CA LEU A 438 -17.64 28.64 8.12
C LEU A 438 -16.60 27.63 7.60
N PRO A 439 -15.62 28.12 6.82
CA PRO A 439 -14.54 27.28 6.33
C PRO A 439 -13.81 26.57 7.47
N LYS A 440 -13.71 25.24 7.37
CA LYS A 440 -13.11 24.43 8.45
C LYS A 440 -11.59 24.47 8.42
N LEU A 441 -11.01 24.77 7.25
CA LEU A 441 -9.58 25.02 7.00
C LEU A 441 -8.66 24.11 7.82
N ARG A 442 -8.92 22.80 7.74
CA ARG A 442 -8.27 21.85 8.62
C ARG A 442 -6.83 21.56 8.15
N PRO A 443 -5.89 21.31 9.09
CA PRO A 443 -4.47 21.16 8.78
C PRO A 443 -4.09 19.76 8.27
N GLU A 444 -5.04 18.91 7.83
CA GLU A 444 -4.69 17.58 7.38
C GLU A 444 -3.90 17.58 6.06
N ALA A 445 -3.09 16.54 5.84
CA ALA A 445 -2.24 16.36 4.66
C ALA A 445 -3.03 16.37 3.32
N PHE A 446 -4.33 16.09 3.37
CA PHE A 446 -5.27 16.33 2.30
C PHE A 446 -6.53 16.93 2.91
N TYR A 447 -6.94 18.09 2.38
CA TYR A 447 -8.19 18.75 2.73
C TYR A 447 -8.79 19.36 1.47
N SER A 448 -10.08 19.16 1.27
CA SER A 448 -10.85 19.80 0.21
C SER A 448 -12.21 20.16 0.76
N GLU A 449 -12.63 21.39 0.56
CA GLU A 449 -13.94 21.90 0.95
C GLU A 449 -14.56 22.69 -0.19
N SER A 450 -15.83 22.42 -0.46
CA SER A 450 -16.56 23.01 -1.57
C SER A 450 -17.89 23.57 -1.12
N TYR A 451 -18.21 24.76 -1.60
CA TYR A 451 -19.51 25.41 -1.49
C TYR A 451 -20.12 25.48 -2.88
N SER A 452 -21.26 24.81 -3.08
CA SER A 452 -21.93 24.74 -4.36
C SER A 452 -23.30 25.40 -4.29
N PHE A 453 -23.60 26.21 -5.29
CA PHE A 453 -24.88 26.90 -5.46
C PHE A 453 -25.42 26.58 -6.83
N LEU A 454 -26.62 26.01 -6.88
CA LEU A 454 -27.34 25.71 -8.09
C LEU A 454 -28.60 26.58 -8.14
N PHE A 455 -28.64 27.49 -9.10
CA PHE A 455 -29.72 28.41 -9.35
C PHE A 455 -30.57 27.92 -10.52
N SER A 456 -31.88 27.89 -10.32
CA SER A 456 -32.89 27.68 -11.36
C SER A 456 -33.75 28.92 -11.44
N SER A 457 -33.69 29.59 -12.58
CA SER A 457 -34.40 30.84 -12.84
C SER A 457 -35.77 30.59 -13.45
N GLU A 458 -36.73 31.47 -13.15
CA GLU A 458 -38.11 31.42 -13.66
C GLU A 458 -38.17 31.53 -15.19
N ASP A 459 -37.17 32.14 -15.82
CA ASP A 459 -37.03 32.22 -17.29
C ASP A 459 -36.46 30.94 -17.92
N GLY A 460 -36.23 29.89 -17.11
CA GLY A 460 -35.69 28.61 -17.56
C GLY A 460 -34.17 28.56 -17.66
N ALA A 461 -33.46 29.62 -17.26
CA ALA A 461 -32.00 29.58 -17.17
C ALA A 461 -31.53 28.81 -15.92
N PHE A 462 -30.40 28.13 -16.04
CA PHE A 462 -29.73 27.41 -14.97
C PHE A 462 -28.33 27.96 -14.76
N ALA A 463 -27.90 28.12 -13.51
CA ALA A 463 -26.55 28.51 -13.17
C ALA A 463 -26.01 27.67 -12.01
N ARG A 464 -24.78 27.15 -12.13
CA ARG A 464 -24.05 26.56 -11.01
C ARG A 464 -22.84 27.41 -10.71
N VAL A 465 -22.69 27.85 -9.46
CA VAL A 465 -21.50 28.53 -8.95
C VAL A 465 -20.88 27.66 -7.87
N GLN A 466 -19.57 27.46 -7.94
CA GLN A 466 -18.82 26.63 -6.99
C GLN A 466 -17.59 27.38 -6.50
N PHE A 467 -17.45 27.47 -5.18
CA PHE A 467 -16.22 27.87 -4.51
C PHE A 467 -15.56 26.60 -3.98
N LEU A 468 -14.28 26.42 -4.29
CA LEU A 468 -13.48 25.27 -3.89
C LEU A 468 -12.24 25.77 -3.17
N VAL A 469 -12.02 25.26 -1.97
CA VAL A 469 -10.79 25.46 -1.20
C VAL A 469 -10.14 24.09 -1.05
N SER A 470 -8.89 23.96 -1.45
CA SER A 470 -8.24 22.66 -1.47
C SER A 470 -6.75 22.76 -1.19
N ASN A 471 -6.29 21.89 -0.31
CA ASN A 471 -4.87 21.60 -0.11
C ASN A 471 -4.42 20.38 -0.93
N ALA A 472 -5.27 19.91 -1.86
CA ALA A 472 -5.01 18.79 -2.75
C ALA A 472 -4.07 19.19 -3.90
N GLY A 473 -2.76 19.22 -3.65
CA GLY A 473 -1.78 19.44 -4.70
C GLY A 473 -0.34 19.30 -4.19
N LEU A 474 0.57 18.86 -5.07
CA LEU A 474 2.00 18.69 -4.74
C LEU A 474 2.77 20.02 -4.69
N GLU A 475 2.12 21.14 -5.04
CA GLU A 475 2.77 22.44 -5.28
C GLU A 475 2.30 23.58 -4.37
N GLY A 476 1.55 23.33 -3.29
CA GLY A 476 1.30 24.36 -2.28
C GLY A 476 0.09 24.13 -1.41
N HIS A 477 0.17 24.62 -0.17
CA HIS A 477 -0.96 24.72 0.76
C HIS A 477 -1.89 25.88 0.35
N GLY A 478 -3.20 25.68 0.49
CA GLY A 478 -4.19 26.73 0.30
C GLY A 478 -4.32 27.16 -1.15
N LYS A 479 -4.55 26.23 -2.07
CA LYS A 479 -5.07 26.59 -3.40
C LYS A 479 -6.58 26.72 -3.32
N ALA A 480 -7.12 27.63 -4.12
CA ALA A 480 -8.56 27.80 -4.22
C ALA A 480 -8.95 27.96 -5.69
N ALA A 481 -10.19 27.61 -6.00
CA ALA A 481 -10.76 27.85 -7.31
C ALA A 481 -12.20 28.30 -7.16
N VAL A 482 -12.63 29.17 -8.06
CA VAL A 482 -14.02 29.55 -8.19
C VAL A 482 -14.46 29.33 -9.63
N ARG A 483 -15.66 28.77 -9.80
CA ARG A 483 -16.20 28.41 -11.11
C ARG A 483 -17.67 28.75 -11.20
N ALA A 484 -18.09 29.15 -12.39
CA ALA A 484 -19.48 29.32 -12.73
C ALA A 484 -19.79 28.72 -14.12
N VAL A 485 -20.90 28.00 -14.19
CA VAL A 485 -21.47 27.47 -15.43
C VAL A 485 -22.90 27.93 -15.54
N VAL A 486 -23.26 28.52 -16.68
CA VAL A 486 -24.61 29.00 -16.96
C VAL A 486 -25.14 28.36 -18.23
N VAL A 487 -26.31 27.76 -18.14
CA VAL A 487 -27.09 27.27 -19.28
C VAL A 487 -28.27 28.23 -19.45
N ALA A 488 -28.25 29.02 -20.52
CA ALA A 488 -29.33 29.92 -20.86
C ALA A 488 -30.57 29.15 -21.33
N ALA A 489 -31.74 29.80 -21.29
CA ALA A 489 -33.01 29.20 -21.71
C ALA A 489 -33.03 28.74 -23.19
N ASP A 490 -32.17 29.33 -24.04
CA ASP A 490 -31.98 28.89 -25.44
C ASP A 490 -31.05 27.67 -25.57
N GLY A 491 -30.60 27.12 -24.44
CA GLY A 491 -29.72 25.96 -24.34
C GLY A 491 -28.25 26.26 -24.56
N LYS A 492 -27.83 27.52 -24.72
CA LYS A 492 -26.40 27.86 -24.81
C LYS A 492 -25.73 27.82 -23.44
N THR A 493 -24.54 27.21 -23.39
CA THR A 493 -23.75 27.10 -22.16
C THR A 493 -22.59 28.09 -22.19
N ILE A 494 -22.39 28.82 -21.09
CA ILE A 494 -21.23 29.70 -20.85
C ILE A 494 -20.54 29.20 -19.58
N GLU A 495 -19.23 28.97 -19.68
CA GLU A 495 -18.40 28.52 -18.56
C GLU A 495 -17.27 29.51 -18.31
N ASP A 496 -16.98 29.73 -17.03
CA ASP A 496 -15.87 30.53 -16.58
C ASP A 496 -15.31 30.01 -15.24
N SER A 497 -14.00 30.06 -15.08
CA SER A 497 -13.30 29.59 -13.88
C SER A 497 -12.02 30.38 -13.65
N GLN A 498 -11.62 30.47 -12.38
CA GLN A 498 -10.37 31.06 -11.94
C GLN A 498 -9.78 30.22 -10.81
N ALA A 499 -8.47 30.02 -10.85
CA ALA A 499 -7.69 29.39 -9.80
C ALA A 499 -6.82 30.44 -9.09
N PHE A 500 -6.58 30.24 -7.80
CA PHE A 500 -5.90 31.15 -6.91
C PHE A 500 -4.85 30.39 -6.10
N GLU A 501 -3.67 30.98 -5.97
CA GLU A 501 -2.60 30.48 -5.13
C GLU A 501 -2.75 30.93 -3.66
N SER A 502 -1.91 30.40 -2.79
CA SER A 502 -1.86 30.76 -1.37
C SER A 502 -1.64 32.28 -1.20
N GLY A 503 -2.56 32.96 -0.52
CA GLY A 503 -2.53 34.41 -0.29
C GLY A 503 -3.29 35.26 -1.31
N GLU A 504 -3.76 34.69 -2.43
CA GLU A 504 -4.65 35.36 -3.39
C GLU A 504 -6.14 35.19 -3.05
N TRP A 505 -6.41 34.41 -2.00
CA TRP A 505 -7.72 34.23 -1.41
C TRP A 505 -7.61 34.22 0.12
N GLY A 506 -8.73 34.45 0.80
CA GLY A 506 -8.77 34.46 2.26
C GLY A 506 -10.18 34.36 2.80
N VAL A 507 -10.28 34.12 4.10
CA VAL A 507 -11.53 34.17 4.85
C VAL A 507 -11.48 35.39 5.76
N GLN A 508 -12.44 36.29 5.58
CA GLN A 508 -12.56 37.51 6.37
C GLN A 508 -13.04 37.19 7.80
N PRO A 509 -12.80 38.07 8.80
CA PRO A 509 -13.22 37.85 10.19
C PRO A 509 -14.72 37.58 10.36
N GLU A 510 -15.55 38.14 9.49
CA GLU A 510 -17.00 37.90 9.42
C GLU A 510 -17.39 36.55 8.78
N GLY A 511 -16.41 35.78 8.28
CA GLY A 511 -16.62 34.46 7.66
C GLY A 511 -16.83 34.48 6.14
N ALA A 512 -16.68 35.64 5.49
CA ALA A 512 -16.78 35.74 4.03
C ALA A 512 -15.53 35.16 3.36
N ILE A 513 -15.72 34.35 2.32
CA ILE A 513 -14.62 33.82 1.50
C ILE A 513 -14.39 34.76 0.32
N GLU A 514 -13.18 35.28 0.18
CA GLU A 514 -12.77 36.12 -0.93
C GLU A 514 -11.72 35.40 -1.78
N MET A 515 -11.94 35.38 -3.09
CA MET A 515 -11.06 34.75 -4.09
C MET A 515 -10.91 35.72 -5.27
N GLY A 516 -9.86 36.54 -5.25
CA GLY A 516 -9.71 37.65 -6.19
C GLY A 516 -10.90 38.61 -6.17
N ALA A 517 -11.58 38.76 -7.31
CA ALA A 517 -12.80 39.59 -7.41
C ALA A 517 -14.09 38.86 -6.99
N SER A 518 -14.04 37.54 -6.74
CA SER A 518 -15.20 36.76 -6.33
C SER A 518 -15.31 36.74 -4.79
N ARG A 519 -16.54 36.81 -4.28
CA ARG A 519 -16.81 36.84 -2.84
C ARG A 519 -18.05 36.00 -2.52
N LEU A 520 -17.93 35.16 -1.50
CA LEU A 520 -19.03 34.42 -0.89
C LEU A 520 -19.21 34.90 0.55
N THR A 521 -20.34 35.54 0.83
CA THR A 521 -20.65 36.04 2.19
C THR A 521 -21.79 35.23 2.79
N MET A 522 -21.63 34.84 4.06
CA MET A 522 -22.62 34.08 4.84
C MET A 522 -23.19 34.97 5.94
N GLY A 523 -24.45 35.36 5.79
CA GLY A 523 -25.18 36.19 6.76
C GLY A 523 -25.61 35.42 8.02
N PRO A 524 -25.94 36.14 9.10
CA PRO A 524 -26.34 35.54 10.38
C PRO A 524 -27.65 34.74 10.31
N ASP A 525 -28.52 35.05 9.35
CA ASP A 525 -29.78 34.34 9.12
C ASP A 525 -29.63 33.15 8.15
N ALA A 526 -28.40 32.68 7.90
CA ALA A 526 -28.05 31.72 6.84
C ALA A 526 -28.34 32.22 5.41
N SER A 527 -28.47 33.53 5.22
CA SER A 527 -28.48 34.16 3.89
C SER A 527 -27.09 34.08 3.26
N HIS A 528 -27.04 33.87 1.95
CA HIS A 528 -25.77 33.76 1.24
C HIS A 528 -25.73 34.78 0.11
N HIS A 529 -24.71 35.62 0.09
CA HIS A 529 -24.43 36.48 -1.06
C HIS A 529 -23.30 35.85 -1.87
N VAL A 530 -23.63 35.46 -3.09
CA VAL A 530 -22.75 34.75 -4.02
C VAL A 530 -22.37 35.71 -5.13
N HIS A 531 -21.14 36.20 -5.10
CA HIS A 531 -20.57 37.05 -6.14
C HIS A 531 -19.43 36.30 -6.85
N PHE A 532 -19.68 35.81 -8.05
CA PHE A 532 -18.68 35.28 -8.96
C PHE A 532 -18.35 36.34 -10.01
N ALA A 533 -17.09 36.72 -10.13
CA ALA A 533 -16.62 37.69 -11.11
C ALA A 533 -15.50 37.08 -11.97
N GLY A 534 -15.89 36.48 -13.08
CA GLY A 534 -15.02 35.89 -14.10
C GLY A 534 -14.70 36.82 -15.27
N ARG A 535 -13.91 36.33 -16.22
CA ARG A 535 -13.54 37.06 -17.45
C ARG A 535 -14.66 37.12 -18.49
N LYS A 536 -15.46 36.07 -18.56
CA LYS A 536 -16.57 35.84 -19.50
C LYS A 536 -17.93 36.05 -18.85
N LEU A 537 -18.01 35.85 -17.54
CA LEU A 537 -19.26 35.71 -16.80
C LEU A 537 -19.18 36.37 -15.43
N VAL A 538 -20.23 37.09 -15.03
CA VAL A 538 -20.41 37.57 -13.66
C VAL A 538 -21.77 37.10 -13.15
N VAL A 539 -21.80 36.47 -11.98
CA VAL A 539 -23.03 36.05 -11.30
C VAL A 539 -23.04 36.71 -9.93
N ASP A 540 -24.03 37.55 -9.68
CA ASP A 540 -24.24 38.18 -8.38
C ASP A 540 -25.64 37.80 -7.89
N ALA A 541 -25.74 37.02 -6.82
CA ALA A 541 -27.02 36.52 -6.34
C ALA A 541 -27.08 36.51 -4.81
N THR A 542 -28.22 36.94 -4.26
CA THR A 542 -28.53 36.81 -2.84
C THR A 542 -29.53 35.67 -2.66
N VAL A 543 -29.11 34.62 -1.92
CA VAL A 543 -29.94 33.49 -1.52
C VAL A 543 -30.53 33.75 -0.15
N LEU A 544 -31.85 33.72 -0.07
CA LEU A 544 -32.63 33.91 1.15
C LEU A 544 -33.14 32.55 1.63
N PRO A 545 -32.62 32.01 2.76
CA PRO A 545 -32.95 30.66 3.20
C PRO A 545 -34.42 30.57 3.59
N GLU A 546 -35.14 29.70 2.89
CA GLU A 546 -36.52 29.33 3.25
C GLU A 546 -36.56 28.01 4.03
N THR A 547 -35.43 27.30 4.10
CA THR A 547 -35.29 25.97 4.68
C THR A 547 -34.24 25.96 5.76
N LYS A 548 -34.47 25.20 6.84
CA LYS A 548 -33.41 24.95 7.82
C LYS A 548 -32.30 24.09 7.18
N PRO A 549 -31.03 24.37 7.48
CA PRO A 549 -29.93 23.52 7.10
C PRO A 549 -30.09 22.09 7.65
N VAL A 550 -29.67 21.11 6.87
CA VAL A 550 -29.78 19.68 7.18
C VAL A 550 -28.56 18.94 6.68
N ARG A 551 -27.96 18.13 7.56
CA ARG A 551 -27.01 17.08 7.15
C ARG A 551 -27.83 15.90 6.62
N PRO A 552 -27.70 15.47 5.36
CA PRO A 552 -28.42 14.31 4.86
C PRO A 552 -27.94 13.06 5.62
N GLY A 553 -28.85 12.14 5.98
CA GLY A 553 -28.44 10.89 6.64
C GLY A 553 -27.64 10.07 5.64
N GLY A 554 -26.40 9.69 5.94
CA GLY A 554 -25.44 9.17 4.95
C GLY A 554 -24.55 10.24 4.29
N GLY A 555 -24.76 11.53 4.62
CA GLY A 555 -23.93 12.65 4.21
C GLY A 555 -22.58 12.74 4.93
N ARG A 556 -22.37 11.94 5.98
CA ARG A 556 -21.08 11.77 6.64
C ARG A 556 -20.61 10.32 6.47
N VAL A 557 -19.45 10.13 5.86
CA VAL A 557 -18.82 8.83 5.62
C VAL A 557 -17.47 8.82 6.30
N VAL A 558 -17.22 7.79 7.12
CA VAL A 558 -15.94 7.56 7.80
C VAL A 558 -15.25 6.39 7.14
N PHE A 559 -14.03 6.61 6.64
CA PHE A 559 -13.27 5.65 5.85
C PHE A 559 -12.26 4.84 6.67
N ASP A 560 -11.98 5.23 7.91
CA ASP A 560 -10.99 4.57 8.76
C ASP A 560 -11.45 4.38 10.22
N ALA A 561 -10.78 3.48 10.93
CA ALA A 561 -11.09 3.19 12.33
C ALA A 561 -10.71 4.35 13.29
N SER A 562 -9.86 5.28 12.84
CA SER A 562 -9.43 6.42 13.64
C SER A 562 -10.46 7.56 13.67
N GLY A 563 -11.42 7.56 12.74
CA GLY A 563 -12.43 8.61 12.61
C GLY A 563 -11.89 9.91 12.01
N ARG A 564 -10.65 9.91 11.50
CA ARG A 564 -10.00 11.08 10.90
C ARG A 564 -10.22 11.15 9.39
N ALA A 565 -10.33 10.01 8.71
CA ALA A 565 -10.60 9.93 7.29
C ALA A 565 -12.11 10.06 7.05
N VAL A 566 -12.57 11.27 6.76
CA VAL A 566 -14.01 11.61 6.70
C VAL A 566 -14.34 12.44 5.47
N PHE A 567 -15.49 12.11 4.88
CA PHE A 567 -16.27 12.98 4.00
C PHE A 567 -17.53 13.42 4.75
N ASP A 568 -17.91 14.70 4.68
CA ASP A 568 -19.11 15.23 5.34
C ASP A 568 -19.73 16.34 4.47
N GLN A 569 -21.03 16.23 4.24
CA GLN A 569 -21.83 17.15 3.44
C GLN A 569 -22.99 17.71 4.26
N THR A 570 -23.27 18.99 4.09
CA THR A 570 -24.39 19.69 4.71
C THR A 570 -25.13 20.50 3.66
N ILE A 571 -26.45 20.31 3.57
CA ILE A 571 -27.31 21.07 2.67
C ILE A 571 -27.88 22.22 3.47
N PHE A 572 -27.72 23.45 3.00
CA PHE A 572 -28.15 24.64 3.76
C PHE A 572 -29.20 25.47 3.03
N ALA A 573 -29.32 25.34 1.72
CA ALA A 573 -30.47 25.83 0.98
C ALA A 573 -31.02 24.67 0.15
N LEU A 574 -32.15 24.09 0.53
CA LEU A 574 -32.69 23.00 -0.28
C LEU A 574 -33.55 23.56 -1.43
N ARG A 575 -34.41 24.53 -1.11
CA ARG A 575 -35.18 25.30 -2.09
C ARG A 575 -35.41 26.70 -1.53
N SER A 576 -34.44 27.58 -1.75
CA SER A 576 -34.44 28.94 -1.20
C SER A 576 -34.59 29.95 -2.32
N ARG A 577 -35.38 31.01 -2.13
CA ARG A 577 -35.50 32.06 -3.15
C ARG A 577 -34.17 32.78 -3.33
N PHE A 578 -33.89 33.19 -4.55
CA PHE A 578 -32.78 34.10 -4.82
C PHE A 578 -33.24 35.26 -5.71
N ASP A 579 -32.59 36.41 -5.51
CA ASP A 579 -32.64 37.55 -6.43
C ASP A 579 -31.20 37.88 -6.82
N GLY A 580 -30.95 38.08 -8.10
CA GLY A 580 -29.60 38.27 -8.61
C GLY A 580 -29.54 38.84 -10.02
N THR A 581 -28.32 39.02 -10.47
CA THR A 581 -27.98 39.47 -11.81
C THR A 581 -26.93 38.55 -12.42
N LEU A 582 -27.11 38.31 -13.71
CA LEU A 582 -26.20 37.56 -14.55
C LEU A 582 -25.69 38.51 -15.63
N TRP A 583 -24.38 38.63 -15.78
CA TRP A 583 -23.77 39.33 -16.90
C TRP A 583 -22.88 38.40 -17.72
N SER A 584 -23.01 38.46 -19.03
CA SER A 584 -22.05 37.85 -19.97
C SER A 584 -21.78 38.77 -21.14
N ALA A 585 -20.60 38.63 -21.76
CA ALA A 585 -20.24 39.40 -22.94
C ALA A 585 -21.23 39.21 -24.12
N ALA A 586 -21.90 38.05 -24.21
CA ALA A 586 -22.81 37.73 -25.30
C ALA A 586 -24.23 38.26 -25.08
N THR A 587 -24.69 38.37 -23.83
CA THR A 587 -26.10 38.64 -23.51
C THR A 587 -26.34 39.89 -22.66
N GLY A 588 -25.26 40.57 -22.23
CA GLY A 588 -25.32 41.74 -21.33
C GLY A 588 -25.75 41.37 -19.91
N SER A 589 -26.09 42.38 -19.11
CA SER A 589 -26.63 42.18 -17.76
C SER A 589 -28.12 41.85 -17.81
N ARG A 590 -28.55 40.83 -17.07
CA ARG A 590 -29.94 40.40 -16.95
C ARG A 590 -30.25 40.10 -15.49
N LYS A 591 -31.46 40.42 -15.04
CA LYS A 591 -31.94 39.98 -13.73
C LYS A 591 -32.30 38.50 -13.80
N MET A 592 -32.02 37.78 -12.72
CA MET A 592 -32.28 36.36 -12.57
C MET A 592 -32.96 36.14 -11.22
N ARG A 593 -34.12 35.48 -11.22
CA ARG A 593 -34.92 35.20 -10.03
C ARG A 593 -35.44 33.79 -10.10
N GLY A 594 -35.53 33.13 -8.96
CA GLY A 594 -36.08 31.79 -8.88
C GLY A 594 -35.65 31.10 -7.60
N TYR A 595 -35.24 29.83 -7.73
CA TYR A 595 -34.91 28.98 -6.59
C TYR A 595 -33.47 28.49 -6.64
N CYS A 596 -32.87 28.36 -5.46
CA CYS A 596 -31.52 27.91 -5.26
C CYS A 596 -31.50 26.64 -4.40
N TYR A 597 -30.69 25.67 -4.83
CA TYR A 597 -30.18 24.59 -4.01
C TYR A 597 -28.71 24.90 -3.69
N ALA A 598 -28.29 24.76 -2.44
CA ALA A 598 -26.91 24.98 -2.03
C ALA A 598 -26.48 24.03 -0.91
N ASP A 599 -25.27 23.53 -1.07
CA ASP A 599 -24.63 22.59 -0.16
C ASP A 599 -23.14 22.92 0.04
N THR A 600 -22.64 22.51 1.20
CA THR A 600 -21.22 22.53 1.53
C THR A 600 -20.77 21.11 1.81
N SER A 601 -19.58 20.76 1.35
CA SER A 601 -18.97 19.48 1.67
C SER A 601 -17.50 19.63 1.93
N TYR A 602 -16.96 18.82 2.84
CA TYR A 602 -15.53 18.72 3.05
C TYR A 602 -15.08 17.26 3.08
N SER A 603 -13.86 17.04 2.60
CA SER A 603 -13.19 15.75 2.61
C SER A 603 -11.76 15.90 3.13
N THR A 604 -11.38 14.97 3.99
CA THR A 604 -9.99 14.77 4.45
C THR A 604 -9.31 13.61 3.71
N VAL A 605 -10.02 13.04 2.73
CA VAL A 605 -9.59 11.89 1.93
C VAL A 605 -9.60 12.28 0.45
N PRO A 606 -8.52 11.98 -0.31
CA PRO A 606 -8.50 12.18 -1.75
C PRO A 606 -9.64 11.46 -2.47
N ALA A 607 -10.21 12.10 -3.49
CA ALA A 607 -11.36 11.58 -4.25
C ALA A 607 -11.15 10.13 -4.74
N TYR A 608 -9.95 9.81 -5.25
CA TYR A 608 -9.59 8.48 -5.77
C TYR A 608 -9.56 7.38 -4.68
N LYS A 609 -9.35 7.75 -3.42
CA LYS A 609 -9.40 6.83 -2.26
C LYS A 609 -10.79 6.73 -1.66
N SER A 610 -11.57 7.80 -1.71
CA SER A 610 -12.91 7.82 -1.13
C SER A 610 -13.95 7.15 -2.03
N ALA A 611 -13.85 7.31 -3.36
CA ALA A 611 -14.85 6.82 -4.30
C ALA A 611 -14.23 6.32 -5.61
N SER A 612 -14.86 5.35 -6.27
CA SER A 612 -14.63 5.02 -7.68
C SER A 612 -15.54 5.84 -8.59
N LEU A 613 -16.80 5.98 -8.18
CA LEU A 613 -17.82 6.80 -8.82
C LEU A 613 -18.60 7.56 -7.75
N TRP A 614 -18.88 8.83 -8.03
CA TRP A 614 -19.83 9.63 -7.28
C TRP A 614 -20.93 10.10 -8.22
N TYR A 615 -22.16 9.76 -7.90
CA TYR A 615 -23.34 10.23 -8.61
C TYR A 615 -24.09 11.25 -7.77
N ARG A 616 -24.42 12.39 -8.37
CA ARG A 616 -25.22 13.44 -7.74
C ARG A 616 -26.31 13.93 -8.70
N MET A 617 -27.49 14.22 -8.16
CA MET A 617 -28.61 14.77 -8.90
C MET A 617 -29.34 15.81 -8.05
N GLU A 618 -29.66 16.93 -8.68
CA GLU A 618 -30.51 17.97 -8.14
C GLU A 618 -31.63 18.28 -9.14
N ALA A 619 -32.86 18.45 -8.66
CA ALA A 619 -34.02 18.64 -9.52
C ALA A 619 -35.03 19.61 -8.95
N PHE A 620 -35.59 20.45 -9.83
CA PHE A 620 -36.68 21.35 -9.52
C PHE A 620 -37.92 20.92 -10.32
N ASP A 621 -39.06 20.84 -9.65
CA ASP A 621 -40.37 20.66 -10.29
C ASP A 621 -40.84 21.99 -10.87
N ASP A 622 -41.18 21.97 -12.16
CA ASP A 622 -41.59 23.12 -12.97
C ASP A 622 -43.00 23.63 -12.59
N GLN A 623 -43.83 22.81 -11.91
CA GLN A 623 -45.24 23.12 -11.64
C GLN A 623 -45.60 23.17 -10.15
N SER A 624 -45.03 22.28 -9.33
CA SER A 624 -45.51 22.09 -7.95
C SER A 624 -44.69 22.81 -6.87
N GLY A 625 -43.61 23.50 -7.25
CA GLY A 625 -42.73 24.14 -6.29
C GLY A 625 -41.92 23.14 -5.44
N ALA A 626 -41.74 21.91 -5.93
CA ALA A 626 -41.01 20.85 -5.25
C ALA A 626 -39.55 20.72 -5.71
N THR A 627 -38.67 20.27 -4.81
CA THR A 627 -37.25 20.03 -5.12
C THR A 627 -36.84 18.64 -4.63
N ALA A 628 -36.01 17.96 -5.41
CA ALA A 628 -35.41 16.68 -5.05
C ALA A 628 -33.89 16.73 -5.19
N ALA A 629 -33.20 16.09 -4.26
CA ALA A 629 -31.75 15.94 -4.28
C ALA A 629 -31.38 14.49 -3.94
N LEU A 630 -30.38 13.97 -4.64
CA LEU A 630 -29.92 12.58 -4.56
C LEU A 630 -28.41 12.57 -4.70
N ALA A 631 -27.71 11.89 -3.80
CA ALA A 631 -26.30 11.63 -3.98
C ALA A 631 -25.94 10.21 -3.53
N VAL A 632 -25.08 9.54 -4.28
CA VAL A 632 -24.56 8.22 -3.93
C VAL A 632 -23.08 8.15 -4.27
N LEU A 633 -22.31 7.76 -3.27
CA LEU A 633 -20.88 7.52 -3.32
C LEU A 633 -20.63 6.01 -3.39
N PHE A 634 -19.93 5.57 -4.43
CA PHE A 634 -19.48 4.19 -4.61
C PHE A 634 -18.00 4.09 -4.22
N PRO A 635 -17.64 3.39 -3.13
CA PRO A 635 -16.25 3.20 -2.75
C PRO A 635 -15.44 2.43 -3.83
N PRO A 636 -14.10 2.52 -3.84
CA PRO A 636 -13.26 1.66 -4.69
C PRO A 636 -13.47 0.18 -4.37
N GLU A 637 -13.29 -0.74 -5.34
CA GLU A 637 -13.48 -2.20 -5.13
C GLU A 637 -12.62 -2.78 -3.99
N GLU A 638 -11.48 -2.18 -3.73
CA GLU A 638 -10.58 -2.56 -2.63
C GLU A 638 -11.15 -2.19 -1.24
N SER A 639 -12.08 -1.24 -1.19
CA SER A 639 -12.77 -0.84 0.02
C SER A 639 -13.87 -1.85 0.36
N ARG A 640 -13.87 -2.34 1.60
CA ARG A 640 -14.94 -3.23 2.11
C ARG A 640 -16.23 -2.45 2.46
N LEU A 641 -16.32 -1.17 2.14
CA LEU A 641 -17.47 -0.32 2.45
C LEU A 641 -18.56 -0.47 1.37
N PRO A 642 -19.83 -0.64 1.76
CA PRO A 642 -20.94 -0.61 0.80
C PRO A 642 -21.18 0.82 0.28
N PRO A 643 -21.84 0.98 -0.89
CA PRO A 643 -22.26 2.29 -1.38
C PRO A 643 -23.02 3.09 -0.33
N GLN A 644 -22.65 4.35 -0.18
CA GLN A 644 -23.26 5.28 0.77
C GLN A 644 -24.05 6.31 -0.01
N GLY A 645 -25.29 6.58 0.37
CA GLY A 645 -26.11 7.51 -0.38
C GLY A 645 -27.31 8.01 0.37
N TRP A 646 -27.91 9.07 -0.16
CA TRP A 646 -29.03 9.74 0.45
C TRP A 646 -29.96 10.34 -0.59
N LEU A 647 -31.24 10.42 -0.25
CA LEU A 647 -32.29 11.03 -1.05
C LEU A 647 -33.12 11.97 -0.19
N TYR A 648 -33.41 13.13 -0.74
CA TYR A 648 -34.20 14.15 -0.11
C TYR A 648 -35.24 14.71 -1.08
N THR A 649 -36.48 14.88 -0.62
CA THR A 649 -37.53 15.58 -1.35
C THR A 649 -38.16 16.67 -0.50
N SER A 650 -38.62 17.73 -1.14
CA SER A 650 -39.35 18.82 -0.51
C SER A 650 -40.45 19.38 -1.39
N LYS A 651 -41.43 20.00 -0.74
CA LYS A 651 -42.51 20.77 -1.38
C LYS A 651 -42.85 21.97 -0.51
N GLY A 652 -42.93 23.15 -1.14
CA GLY A 652 -43.24 24.39 -0.42
C GLY A 652 -42.26 24.71 0.72
N GLY A 653 -40.96 24.42 0.53
CA GLY A 653 -39.91 24.67 1.53
C GLY A 653 -39.88 23.68 2.71
N ARG A 654 -40.74 22.66 2.74
CA ARG A 654 -40.74 21.64 3.80
C ARG A 654 -40.22 20.30 3.27
N THR A 655 -39.42 19.61 4.08
CA THR A 655 -39.01 18.23 3.84
C THR A 655 -40.23 17.33 3.74
N GLU A 656 -40.29 16.49 2.70
CA GLU A 656 -41.32 15.46 2.58
C GLU A 656 -40.75 14.10 2.91
N VAL A 657 -39.67 13.69 2.23
CA VAL A 657 -39.00 12.41 2.49
C VAL A 657 -37.51 12.63 2.62
N ARG A 658 -36.92 12.00 3.64
CA ARG A 658 -35.47 11.89 3.84
C ARG A 658 -35.13 10.41 3.97
N SER A 659 -34.14 9.95 3.23
CA SER A 659 -33.67 8.57 3.25
C SER A 659 -32.15 8.49 3.15
N SER A 660 -31.55 7.60 3.94
CA SER A 660 -30.17 7.14 3.80
C SER A 660 -30.08 5.74 3.15
N GLU A 661 -31.22 5.13 2.85
CA GLU A 661 -31.31 3.82 2.23
C GLU A 661 -31.63 3.99 0.75
N VAL A 662 -30.61 4.28 -0.04
CA VAL A 662 -30.75 4.52 -1.47
C VAL A 662 -30.10 3.39 -2.26
N LYS A 663 -30.84 2.83 -3.21
CA LYS A 663 -30.32 1.89 -4.21
C LYS A 663 -30.42 2.50 -5.60
N LEU A 664 -29.34 2.43 -6.35
CA LEU A 664 -29.25 2.88 -7.73
C LEU A 664 -29.14 1.71 -8.68
N SER A 665 -29.75 1.84 -9.85
CA SER A 665 -29.46 1.03 -11.03
C SER A 665 -29.20 1.95 -12.22
N PHE A 666 -28.18 1.59 -12.99
CA PHE A 666 -27.73 2.32 -14.16
C PHE A 666 -28.09 1.54 -15.43
N GLU A 667 -28.61 2.24 -16.44
CA GLU A 667 -29.05 1.66 -17.69
C GLU A 667 -28.57 2.50 -18.88
N SER A 668 -28.44 1.86 -20.05
CA SER A 668 -28.06 2.50 -21.31
C SER A 668 -26.78 3.35 -21.20
N PRO A 669 -25.62 2.75 -20.88
CA PRO A 669 -24.37 3.49 -20.84
C PRO A 669 -24.04 4.06 -22.23
N ARG A 670 -23.52 5.29 -22.23
CA ARG A 670 -22.95 5.94 -23.40
C ARG A 670 -21.46 6.17 -23.15
N HIS A 671 -20.64 5.81 -24.13
CA HIS A 671 -19.20 6.04 -24.08
C HIS A 671 -18.92 7.52 -24.27
N GLU A 672 -18.28 8.14 -23.29
CA GLU A 672 -17.88 9.54 -23.32
C GLU A 672 -16.35 9.65 -23.14
N ALA A 673 -15.69 10.45 -23.97
CA ALA A 673 -14.24 10.62 -23.86
C ALA A 673 -13.85 11.46 -22.62
N GLY A 674 -12.77 11.08 -21.95
CA GLY A 674 -12.20 11.74 -20.76
C GLY A 674 -10.68 11.72 -20.81
N GLY A 675 -10.08 12.54 -21.68
CA GLY A 675 -8.64 12.55 -21.91
C GLY A 675 -8.18 11.35 -22.76
N HIS A 676 -7.32 10.49 -22.20
CA HIS A 676 -6.84 9.26 -22.85
C HIS A 676 -7.74 8.03 -22.64
N PHE A 677 -8.82 8.16 -21.85
CA PHE A 677 -9.73 7.07 -21.51
C PHE A 677 -11.16 7.38 -21.98
N GLU A 678 -11.97 6.33 -22.18
CA GLU A 678 -13.41 6.41 -22.40
C GLU A 678 -14.14 5.92 -21.17
N TYR A 679 -15.19 6.64 -20.77
CA TYR A 679 -16.00 6.35 -19.59
C TYR A 679 -17.42 5.98 -20.00
N ASP A 680 -17.96 4.94 -19.37
CA ASP A 680 -19.35 4.53 -19.52
C ASP A 680 -20.24 5.39 -18.62
N VAL A 681 -20.90 6.39 -19.22
CA VAL A 681 -21.80 7.28 -18.49
C VAL A 681 -23.27 6.85 -18.70
N PRO A 682 -23.96 6.39 -17.65
CA PRO A 682 -25.36 5.95 -17.74
C PRO A 682 -26.28 7.05 -18.23
N GLN A 683 -27.09 6.76 -19.25
CA GLN A 683 -28.08 7.71 -19.78
C GLN A 683 -29.45 7.55 -19.11
N ARG A 684 -29.71 6.42 -18.46
CA ARG A 684 -30.90 6.19 -17.65
C ARG A 684 -30.50 5.74 -16.25
N VAL A 685 -31.05 6.42 -15.24
CA VAL A 685 -30.80 6.11 -13.83
C VAL A 685 -32.12 5.88 -13.13
N LYS A 686 -32.19 4.81 -12.34
CA LYS A 686 -33.32 4.54 -11.45
C LYS A 686 -32.81 4.47 -10.02
N ALA A 687 -33.32 5.34 -9.17
CA ALA A 687 -33.08 5.32 -7.74
C ALA A 687 -34.33 4.87 -7.00
N VAL A 688 -34.17 3.99 -6.02
CA VAL A 688 -35.24 3.59 -5.09
C VAL A 688 -34.75 3.87 -3.67
N ALA A 689 -35.55 4.62 -2.92
CA ALA A 689 -35.25 5.01 -1.55
C ALA A 689 -36.42 4.69 -0.61
N ARG A 690 -36.11 4.40 0.66
CA ARG A 690 -37.10 4.14 1.72
C ARG A 690 -37.14 5.28 2.73
N GLY A 691 -38.30 5.89 2.90
CA GLY A 691 -38.55 6.92 3.90
C GLY A 691 -38.70 6.35 5.31
N ALA A 692 -38.53 7.21 6.32
CA ALA A 692 -38.61 6.84 7.72
C ALA A 692 -40.02 6.43 8.18
N LEU A 693 -41.08 6.86 7.47
CA LEU A 693 -42.47 6.51 7.77
C LEU A 693 -42.98 5.36 6.88
N GLY A 694 -42.06 4.65 6.20
CA GLY A 694 -42.39 3.53 5.31
C GLY A 694 -42.73 3.92 3.88
N GLU A 695 -42.50 5.17 3.49
CA GLU A 695 -42.68 5.62 2.11
C GLU A 695 -41.66 4.96 1.17
N THR A 696 -42.08 4.65 -0.05
CA THR A 696 -41.16 4.24 -1.12
C THR A 696 -41.06 5.35 -2.15
N VAL A 697 -39.85 5.86 -2.37
CA VAL A 697 -39.59 6.89 -3.38
C VAL A 697 -38.84 6.26 -4.54
N THR A 698 -39.41 6.37 -5.74
CA THR A 698 -38.76 5.95 -6.98
C THR A 698 -38.47 7.17 -7.83
N VAL A 699 -37.20 7.38 -8.19
CA VAL A 699 -36.76 8.43 -9.10
C VAL A 699 -36.24 7.77 -10.37
N ARG A 700 -36.75 8.20 -11.53
CA ARG A 700 -36.24 7.84 -12.85
C ARG A 700 -35.68 9.07 -13.51
N ILE A 701 -34.48 8.96 -14.05
CA ILE A 701 -33.73 10.07 -14.64
C ILE A 701 -33.32 9.63 -16.04
N GLU A 702 -33.59 10.48 -17.02
CA GLU A 702 -33.25 10.26 -18.42
C GLU A 702 -32.44 11.45 -18.93
N ALA A 703 -31.19 11.17 -19.32
CA ALA A 703 -30.26 12.15 -19.84
C ALA A 703 -30.76 12.71 -21.17
N ARG A 704 -30.73 14.04 -21.32
CA ARG A 704 -31.10 14.73 -22.57
C ARG A 704 -29.90 15.28 -23.29
N LYS A 705 -29.04 15.99 -22.55
CA LYS A 705 -27.94 16.75 -23.13
C LYS A 705 -26.76 16.74 -22.19
N LEU A 706 -25.60 16.34 -22.70
CA LEU A 706 -24.33 16.55 -22.01
C LEU A 706 -24.02 18.04 -22.04
N LEU A 707 -23.87 18.65 -20.87
CA LEU A 707 -23.60 20.08 -20.76
C LEU A 707 -22.10 20.37 -20.84
N TYR A 708 -21.29 19.66 -20.05
CA TYR A 708 -19.84 19.78 -20.09
C TYR A 708 -19.14 18.57 -19.46
N ARG A 709 -17.83 18.48 -19.69
CA ARG A 709 -16.90 17.49 -19.13
C ARG A 709 -15.83 18.24 -18.35
N GLN A 710 -15.39 17.69 -17.25
CA GLN A 710 -14.37 18.31 -16.41
C GLN A 710 -13.28 17.31 -16.05
N ASP A 711 -12.05 17.60 -16.47
CA ASP A 711 -10.86 16.91 -15.98
C ASP A 711 -10.53 17.45 -14.58
N LEU A 712 -10.77 16.63 -13.56
CA LEU A 712 -10.54 17.02 -12.18
C LEU A 712 -9.03 17.16 -11.86
N LEU A 713 -8.13 16.81 -12.80
CA LEU A 713 -6.68 17.05 -12.71
C LEU A 713 -6.22 18.32 -13.44
N GLU A 714 -7.09 19.01 -14.18
CA GLU A 714 -6.68 20.17 -14.97
C GLU A 714 -6.15 21.32 -14.12
N GLU A 715 -6.62 21.40 -12.87
CA GLU A 715 -6.19 22.39 -11.87
C GLU A 715 -4.84 22.05 -11.21
N MET A 716 -4.26 20.88 -11.51
CA MET A 716 -2.97 20.46 -10.98
C MET A 716 -1.81 20.97 -11.83
N GLY A 717 -0.69 21.32 -11.18
CA GLY A 717 0.56 21.65 -11.87
C GLY A 717 1.07 20.51 -12.78
N PRO A 718 1.87 20.78 -13.82
CA PRO A 718 2.20 19.81 -14.87
C PRO A 718 2.82 18.50 -14.35
N LEU A 719 3.70 18.59 -13.35
CA LEU A 719 4.34 17.43 -12.74
C LEU A 719 3.35 16.61 -11.89
N SER A 720 2.47 17.30 -11.16
CA SER A 720 1.43 16.68 -10.35
C SER A 720 0.40 15.96 -11.21
N ARG A 721 -0.01 16.60 -12.29
CA ARG A 721 -0.91 16.02 -13.29
C ARG A 721 -0.28 14.79 -13.93
N LEU A 722 1.01 14.82 -14.27
CA LEU A 722 1.72 13.65 -14.81
C LEU A 722 1.73 12.48 -13.81
N LEU A 723 2.03 12.74 -12.53
CA LEU A 723 2.11 11.71 -11.49
C LEU A 723 0.75 11.16 -11.05
N VAL A 724 -0.29 12.00 -11.01
CA VAL A 724 -1.63 11.54 -10.66
C VAL A 724 -2.29 10.84 -11.86
N SER A 725 -2.09 11.32 -13.09
CA SER A 725 -2.64 10.68 -14.30
C SER A 725 -2.16 9.24 -14.54
N THR A 726 -1.01 8.85 -13.97
CA THR A 726 -0.56 7.45 -14.00
C THR A 726 -1.41 6.54 -13.11
N VAL A 727 -2.00 7.06 -12.02
CA VAL A 727 -2.75 6.29 -11.00
C VAL A 727 -4.27 6.51 -11.11
N ALA A 728 -4.73 7.70 -11.47
CA ALA A 728 -6.14 8.08 -11.58
C ALA A 728 -6.35 9.04 -12.76
N ALA A 729 -7.49 8.95 -13.46
CA ALA A 729 -7.85 9.88 -14.53
C ALA A 729 -9.24 10.50 -14.26
N PRO A 730 -9.41 11.19 -13.12
CA PRO A 730 -10.73 11.57 -12.65
C PRO A 730 -11.43 12.52 -13.63
N MET A 731 -12.67 12.18 -13.95
CA MET A 731 -13.48 12.88 -14.95
C MET A 731 -14.90 13.04 -14.43
N ALA A 732 -15.42 14.26 -14.53
CA ALA A 732 -16.81 14.56 -14.20
C ALA A 732 -17.62 14.89 -15.45
N TYR A 733 -18.82 14.33 -15.54
CA TYR A 733 -19.77 14.53 -16.64
C TYR A 733 -21.06 15.10 -16.10
N THR A 734 -21.42 16.30 -16.53
CA THR A 734 -22.66 16.95 -16.12
C THR A 734 -23.69 16.90 -17.25
N TYR A 735 -24.88 16.39 -16.93
CA TYR A 735 -26.01 16.30 -17.86
C TYR A 735 -27.20 17.12 -17.40
N GLU A 736 -27.90 17.67 -18.38
CA GLU A 736 -29.30 18.05 -18.26
C GLU A 736 -30.18 16.82 -18.50
N ASN A 737 -31.13 16.59 -17.61
CA ASN A 737 -31.97 15.39 -17.59
C ASN A 737 -33.45 15.77 -17.42
N ARG A 738 -34.33 14.88 -17.86
CA ARG A 738 -35.70 14.82 -17.33
C ARG A 738 -35.74 13.86 -16.16
N TYR A 739 -36.46 14.23 -15.12
CA TYR A 739 -36.74 13.31 -14.01
C TYR A 739 -38.23 13.04 -13.87
N GLN A 740 -38.53 11.84 -13.39
CA GLN A 740 -39.85 11.44 -12.90
C GLN A 740 -39.67 10.92 -11.49
N LEU A 741 -40.42 11.47 -10.56
CA LEU A 741 -40.40 11.10 -9.16
C LEU A 741 -41.77 10.56 -8.76
N ARG A 742 -41.79 9.40 -8.11
CA ARG A 742 -42.99 8.77 -7.58
C ARG A 742 -42.80 8.52 -6.09
N ILE A 743 -43.74 8.99 -5.27
CA ILE A 743 -43.79 8.73 -3.83
C ILE A 743 -45.01 7.87 -3.55
N ASP A 744 -44.78 6.64 -3.11
CA ASP A 744 -45.82 5.73 -2.64
C ASP A 744 -45.87 5.79 -1.10
N ARG A 745 -46.97 6.33 -0.55
CA ARG A 745 -47.20 6.44 0.89
C ARG A 745 -48.13 5.31 1.36
N PRO A 746 -47.89 4.67 2.51
CA PRO A 746 -48.77 3.61 3.01
C PRO A 746 -50.19 4.13 3.25
N GLY A 747 -51.18 3.59 2.52
CA GLY A 747 -52.59 3.94 2.71
C GLY A 747 -53.08 5.23 2.03
N ASP A 748 -52.26 5.87 1.21
CA ASP A 748 -52.59 7.10 0.47
C ASP A 748 -52.31 6.92 -1.05
N THR A 749 -52.82 7.83 -1.86
CA THR A 749 -52.59 7.86 -3.31
C THR A 749 -51.13 8.16 -3.66
N SER A 750 -50.60 7.45 -4.66
CA SER A 750 -49.23 7.65 -5.15
C SER A 750 -49.09 9.03 -5.80
N GLU A 751 -48.15 9.83 -5.34
CA GLU A 751 -47.86 11.15 -5.92
C GLU A 751 -46.80 11.00 -7.01
N GLN A 752 -47.05 11.57 -8.19
CA GLN A 752 -46.09 11.60 -9.30
C GLN A 752 -45.74 13.03 -9.68
N ARG A 753 -44.46 13.28 -9.91
CA ARG A 753 -43.90 14.57 -10.30
C ARG A 753 -42.90 14.39 -11.42
N SER A 754 -42.72 15.42 -12.23
CA SER A 754 -41.70 15.43 -13.27
C SER A 754 -41.21 16.84 -13.52
N GLY A 755 -39.98 16.98 -13.96
CA GLY A 755 -39.40 18.26 -14.31
C GLY A 755 -38.00 18.08 -14.86
N GLN A 756 -37.20 19.14 -14.75
CA GLN A 756 -35.80 19.13 -15.15
C GLN A 756 -34.88 18.81 -13.97
N ALA A 757 -33.78 18.12 -14.26
CA ALA A 757 -32.78 17.75 -13.28
C ALA A 757 -31.38 17.91 -13.85
N LEU A 758 -30.46 18.38 -13.01
CA LEU A 758 -29.04 18.32 -13.26
C LEU A 758 -28.50 17.04 -12.62
N SER A 759 -27.66 16.31 -13.34
CA SER A 759 -26.95 15.17 -12.79
C SER A 759 -25.47 15.26 -13.11
N GLU A 760 -24.66 14.75 -12.21
CA GLU A 760 -23.21 14.73 -12.33
C GLU A 760 -22.70 13.33 -11.99
N PHE A 761 -21.93 12.77 -12.92
CA PHE A 761 -21.17 11.54 -12.71
C PHE A 761 -19.70 11.91 -12.59
N SER A 762 -19.14 11.78 -11.39
CA SER A 762 -17.75 12.06 -11.09
C SER A 762 -17.00 10.75 -10.88
N TYR A 763 -16.27 10.31 -11.90
CA TYR A 763 -15.37 9.17 -11.82
C TYR A 763 -14.07 9.65 -11.20
N ALA A 764 -13.66 9.07 -10.07
CA ALA A 764 -12.42 9.47 -9.43
C ALA A 764 -11.23 8.58 -9.83
N ASN A 765 -11.51 7.38 -10.35
CA ASN A 765 -10.54 6.40 -10.80
C ASN A 765 -10.66 6.15 -12.30
N LYS A 766 -9.62 5.53 -12.89
CA LYS A 766 -9.70 5.01 -14.27
C LYS A 766 -10.92 4.08 -14.39
N PRO A 767 -11.59 4.04 -15.55
CA PRO A 767 -12.78 3.23 -15.70
C PRO A 767 -12.42 1.77 -15.41
N PRO A 768 -13.12 1.08 -14.50
CA PRO A 768 -12.96 -0.36 -14.37
C PRO A 768 -13.35 -1.01 -15.70
N SER A 769 -12.79 -2.19 -16.01
CA SER A 769 -13.38 -3.06 -17.03
C SER A 769 -14.88 -3.17 -16.75
N PRO A 770 -15.76 -3.08 -17.78
CA PRO A 770 -17.16 -2.75 -17.61
C PRO A 770 -17.79 -3.57 -16.48
N PRO A 771 -18.32 -2.92 -15.42
CA PRO A 771 -18.94 -3.63 -14.33
C PRO A 771 -20.25 -4.25 -14.85
N ILE A 772 -20.29 -5.58 -14.89
CA ILE A 772 -21.54 -6.31 -15.03
C ILE A 772 -22.22 -6.24 -13.66
N PHE A 773 -23.23 -5.39 -13.51
CA PHE A 773 -24.18 -5.43 -12.41
C PHE A 773 -25.57 -5.79 -12.92
#